data_AF-A0A955AJB4-F1
#
_entry.id   AF-A0A955AJB4-F1
#
_cell.length_a   1.000
_cell.length_b   1.000
_cell.length_c   1.000
_cell.angle_alpha   90.00
_cell.angle_beta   90.00
_cell.angle_gamma   90.00
#
_symmetry.space_group_name_H-M   'P 1'
#
loop_
_entity.id
_entity.type
_entity.pdbx_description
1 polymer ?
#
loop_
_entity_poly.entity_id
_entity_poly.type
_entity_poly.pdbx_seq_one_letter_code
_entity_poly.pdbx_strand_id
1 'polypeptide(L)'
;MAQRPSATLHFLTLALVLFILLKASAQTEQQQDREIQSHVPKGQITHGEFSDSQIFPGTTREYWVYVPAQYAADTPANLMVFMDGRNYMNPEGTFRVPVVLDNLIYQGALGPTVAVFVNPGTIKPTTAGASVRSNRSFEYDSLGDRYARFLIDEFLPTALHGLNVSIDPQHRAVAGISSGGICAFTVAWERPDQFGKVLSHIGSYTNIRGGWAYPGLIRKTRENPKAIRVYLQEGHQDLNNLHGNWPLANRDMAAALQFAGYRYRLTMTDGGHSGRWGGEQLPSALRWLWDNSAESTVIPDPSTKPQWQPHPDALVNESVPRGTIESMPPWQSTIFEGTTRRWAIYVPAQYDPQHPTALMVFQDGERMRDLNGRWRIPIVFDNLIARGDMPPTIAVFIDPGHDNTRERESNRASNRGFEYDSLGNRYVRFLLEEILPEVEKRYNISKDPNLRAIGGSSSGAICAFTAAWERTDQFQKVYSNVGSFTNLRGGNLYPSLVRKTEPKPIRIYMSDTSGDVDNAFGSWPLANQQMSSAFSYMGYDHRFDWAEGYAHNADFGSSKFPEAMKWLWRDEQHHATYDTSDDLGGDLTLLKLLVPNEGWELVATDLGFADAPCSDSDGNFYFSDMRAPAVFRVKASGGEPIKIADEACSGLEFGPSNVLYGCQGAKNRIISIAMDTGMVQVIAGDVTPNDMAITKDGFIYITETRAHQIRRIDIDSGHLQVVDEGIARPNGIALSNDGGTLAVSDSGGPSTWTFRVTSNGSLDAKMPSMPMRLAIDYSGTFAFNEAPPYQTASRGDGMAVDEAGRYYVTSDVGVQIFDPTGRPCGVLPKIHADQPLTSCTLAGPNHEYLYITHGTRIYRRKLTPTK
;
A
#
# COMPACT_ATOMS: atom_id res chain seq x y z
N MET A 1 -69.28 22.17 10.69
CA MET A 1 -67.98 22.84 10.90
C MET A 1 -66.91 22.02 10.20
N ALA A 2 -66.35 22.56 9.12
CA ALA A 2 -65.26 21.94 8.36
C ALA A 2 -63.97 22.00 9.18
N GLN A 3 -63.35 20.84 9.43
CA GLN A 3 -61.97 20.76 9.93
C GLN A 3 -61.04 21.21 8.80
N ARG A 4 -60.33 22.33 9.02
CA ARG A 4 -59.29 22.80 8.11
C ARG A 4 -58.15 21.78 8.08
N PRO A 5 -57.69 21.32 6.91
CA PRO A 5 -56.48 20.50 6.83
C PRO A 5 -55.27 21.32 7.31
N SER A 6 -54.44 20.68 8.13
CA SER A 6 -53.21 21.22 8.70
C SER A 6 -52.32 21.83 7.61
N ALA A 7 -52.10 23.14 7.70
CA ALA A 7 -51.22 23.90 6.79
C ALA A 7 -49.80 23.30 6.73
N THR A 8 -49.34 22.68 7.81
CA THR A 8 -48.00 22.08 7.94
C THR A 8 -47.79 20.91 6.98
N LEU A 9 -48.82 20.10 6.71
CA LEU A 9 -48.71 18.96 5.79
C LEU A 9 -48.62 19.43 4.33
N HIS A 10 -49.36 20.49 3.97
CA HIS A 10 -49.29 21.13 2.65
C HIS A 10 -47.93 21.81 2.41
N PHE A 11 -47.34 22.46 3.42
CA PHE A 11 -46.00 23.05 3.30
C PHE A 11 -44.90 22.00 3.06
N LEU A 12 -44.97 20.85 3.74
CA LEU A 12 -44.02 19.73 3.54
C LEU A 12 -44.16 19.07 2.16
N THR A 13 -45.38 18.90 1.65
CA THR A 13 -45.59 18.38 0.28
C THR A 13 -45.17 19.38 -0.78
N LEU A 14 -45.48 20.67 -0.59
CA LEU A 14 -45.07 21.73 -1.52
C LEU A 14 -43.54 21.89 -1.57
N ALA A 15 -42.87 21.83 -0.41
CA ALA A 15 -41.40 21.86 -0.32
C ALA A 15 -40.76 20.65 -1.00
N LEU A 16 -41.34 19.44 -0.84
CA LEU A 16 -40.86 18.24 -1.51
C LEU A 16 -41.05 18.31 -3.05
N VAL A 17 -42.20 18.78 -3.52
CA VAL A 17 -42.47 18.97 -4.96
C VAL A 17 -41.56 20.05 -5.55
N LEU A 18 -41.35 21.16 -4.85
CA LEU A 18 -40.43 22.22 -5.27
C LEU A 18 -38.99 21.71 -5.34
N PHE A 19 -38.56 20.90 -4.37
CA PHE A 19 -37.25 20.28 -4.36
C PHE A 19 -37.05 19.29 -5.52
N ILE A 20 -38.08 18.49 -5.84
CA ILE A 20 -38.06 17.57 -6.99
C ILE A 20 -37.98 18.37 -8.31
N LEU A 21 -38.76 19.45 -8.46
CA LEU A 21 -38.74 20.31 -9.66
C LEU A 21 -37.40 21.04 -9.82
N LEU A 22 -36.81 21.55 -8.73
CA LEU A 22 -35.49 22.18 -8.74
C LEU A 22 -34.39 21.19 -9.14
N LYS A 23 -34.44 19.94 -8.62
CA LYS A 23 -33.51 18.88 -9.02
C LYS A 23 -33.66 18.52 -10.50
N ALA A 24 -34.89 18.37 -10.99
CA ALA A 24 -35.15 18.06 -12.39
C ALA A 24 -34.66 19.19 -13.33
N SER A 25 -34.88 20.44 -12.94
CA SER A 25 -34.38 21.62 -13.68
C SER A 25 -32.85 21.65 -13.74
N ALA A 26 -32.17 21.46 -12.60
CA ALA A 26 -30.71 21.46 -12.53
C ALA A 26 -30.09 20.31 -13.33
N GLN A 27 -30.71 19.13 -13.31
CA GLN A 27 -30.27 17.99 -14.10
C GLN A 27 -30.46 18.23 -15.61
N THR A 28 -31.55 18.90 -16.00
CA THR A 28 -31.81 19.27 -17.40
C THR A 28 -30.79 20.30 -17.90
N GLU A 29 -30.44 21.28 -17.07
CA GLU A 29 -29.44 22.30 -17.38
C GLU A 29 -28.02 21.69 -17.50
N GLN A 30 -27.62 20.83 -16.56
CA GLN A 30 -26.37 20.06 -16.65
C GLN A 30 -26.27 19.23 -17.93
N GLN A 31 -27.40 18.68 -18.38
CA GLN A 31 -27.45 17.91 -19.62
C GLN A 31 -27.27 18.82 -20.85
N GLN A 32 -27.90 19.99 -20.87
CA GLN A 32 -27.75 20.96 -21.97
C GLN A 32 -26.32 21.49 -22.10
N ASP A 33 -25.61 21.69 -20.98
CA ASP A 33 -24.22 22.15 -20.98
C ASP A 33 -23.24 21.14 -21.62
N ARG A 34 -23.63 19.88 -21.74
CA ARG A 34 -22.82 18.79 -22.30
C ARG A 34 -23.15 18.49 -23.75
N GLU A 35 -24.14 19.19 -24.30
CA GLU A 35 -24.59 19.05 -25.68
C GLU A 35 -24.09 20.23 -26.53
N ILE A 36 -23.79 19.96 -27.80
CA ILE A 36 -23.36 20.99 -28.73
C ILE A 36 -24.53 21.91 -29.02
N GLN A 37 -24.40 23.18 -28.66
CA GLN A 37 -25.40 24.21 -28.92
C GLN A 37 -25.07 24.94 -30.23
N SER A 38 -25.98 24.94 -31.20
CA SER A 38 -25.72 25.48 -32.54
C SER A 38 -25.45 26.99 -32.58
N HIS A 39 -25.88 27.71 -31.56
CA HIS A 39 -25.71 29.16 -31.42
C HIS A 39 -24.50 29.56 -30.58
N VAL A 40 -23.81 28.58 -29.95
CA VAL A 40 -22.64 28.83 -29.11
C VAL A 40 -21.37 28.82 -29.98
N PRO A 41 -20.54 29.88 -29.97
CA PRO A 41 -19.26 29.90 -30.66
C PRO A 41 -18.33 28.81 -30.14
N LYS A 42 -17.69 28.09 -31.07
CA LYS A 42 -16.79 26.98 -30.74
C LYS A 42 -15.34 27.44 -30.66
N GLY A 43 -14.64 27.02 -29.62
CA GLY A 43 -13.19 27.13 -29.55
C GLY A 43 -12.46 26.28 -30.58
N GLN A 44 -11.16 26.51 -30.71
CA GLN A 44 -10.27 25.78 -31.60
C GLN A 44 -9.37 24.84 -30.82
N ILE A 45 -9.14 23.64 -31.36
CA ILE A 45 -8.24 22.65 -30.77
C ILE A 45 -7.05 22.43 -31.71
N THR A 46 -5.84 22.57 -31.18
CA THR A 46 -4.60 22.15 -31.85
C THR A 46 -4.07 20.87 -31.21
N HIS A 47 -3.29 20.11 -31.96
CA HIS A 47 -2.66 18.86 -31.54
C HIS A 47 -1.14 18.98 -31.66
N GLY A 48 -0.41 18.34 -30.75
CA GLY A 48 1.03 18.25 -30.78
C GLY A 48 1.56 17.00 -30.09
N GLU A 49 2.86 16.74 -30.28
CA GLU A 49 3.63 15.71 -29.58
C GLU A 49 4.77 16.39 -28.80
N PHE A 50 5.08 15.89 -27.61
CA PHE A 50 6.22 16.34 -26.80
C PHE A 50 7.12 15.14 -26.47
N SER A 51 8.40 15.22 -26.84
CA SER A 51 9.40 14.14 -26.70
C SER A 51 10.66 14.53 -25.94
N ASP A 52 10.83 15.81 -25.58
CA ASP A 52 12.13 16.37 -25.20
C ASP A 52 12.27 16.55 -23.69
N SER A 53 11.65 15.66 -22.90
CA SER A 53 11.68 15.75 -21.44
C SER A 53 13.03 15.37 -20.86
N GLN A 54 13.58 16.22 -19.98
CA GLN A 54 14.76 15.90 -19.17
C GLN A 54 14.34 15.32 -17.81
N ILE A 55 13.16 15.68 -17.30
CA ILE A 55 12.60 15.17 -16.05
C ILE A 55 12.10 13.72 -16.19
N PHE A 56 11.56 13.37 -17.37
CA PHE A 56 11.16 12.00 -17.72
C PHE A 56 11.86 11.55 -19.02
N PRO A 57 13.17 11.27 -18.99
CA PRO A 57 13.96 10.97 -20.18
C PRO A 57 13.40 9.84 -21.04
N GLY A 58 13.45 10.02 -22.36
CA GLY A 58 13.05 9.01 -23.35
C GLY A 58 11.55 8.83 -23.51
N THR A 59 10.73 9.64 -22.82
CA THR A 59 9.28 9.59 -22.94
C THR A 59 8.75 10.44 -24.09
N THR A 60 7.67 9.99 -24.71
CA THR A 60 6.90 10.75 -25.70
C THR A 60 5.43 10.77 -25.30
N ARG A 61 4.75 11.89 -25.53
CA ARG A 61 3.33 12.08 -25.20
C ARG A 61 2.62 12.99 -26.20
N GLU A 62 1.37 12.68 -26.48
CA GLU A 62 0.49 13.57 -27.23
C GLU A 62 -0.18 14.60 -26.32
N TYR A 63 -0.46 15.77 -26.87
CA TYR A 63 -1.25 16.79 -26.20
C TYR A 63 -2.14 17.56 -27.17
N TRP A 64 -3.13 18.24 -26.59
CA TRP A 64 -4.04 19.14 -27.30
C TRP A 64 -4.20 20.45 -26.53
N VAL A 65 -4.41 21.54 -27.26
CA VAL A 65 -4.65 22.86 -26.68
C VAL A 65 -5.95 23.40 -27.24
N TYR A 66 -6.92 23.63 -26.36
CA TYR A 66 -8.18 24.29 -26.66
C TYR A 66 -8.08 25.78 -26.33
N VAL A 67 -8.41 26.61 -27.32
CA VAL A 67 -8.51 28.07 -27.19
C VAL A 67 -9.96 28.47 -27.43
N PRO A 68 -10.64 29.10 -26.46
CA PRO A 68 -12.06 29.46 -26.59
C PRO A 68 -12.24 30.56 -27.65
N ALA A 69 -13.42 30.61 -28.28
CA ALA A 69 -13.73 31.64 -29.29
C ALA A 69 -13.65 33.08 -28.75
N GLN A 70 -13.82 33.25 -27.43
CA GLN A 70 -13.79 34.51 -26.70
C GLN A 70 -12.36 34.91 -26.25
N TYR A 71 -11.34 34.13 -26.63
CA TYR A 71 -9.95 34.47 -26.30
C TYR A 71 -9.52 35.78 -26.97
N ALA A 72 -8.86 36.65 -26.19
CA ALA A 72 -8.27 37.90 -26.66
C ALA A 72 -6.81 37.99 -26.21
N ALA A 73 -5.89 38.25 -27.14
CA ALA A 73 -4.45 38.18 -26.85
C ALA A 73 -3.95 39.25 -25.86
N ASP A 74 -4.70 40.34 -25.65
CA ASP A 74 -4.39 41.42 -24.72
C ASP A 74 -4.91 41.17 -23.29
N THR A 75 -5.78 40.17 -23.11
CA THR A 75 -6.40 39.84 -21.82
C THR A 75 -6.02 38.42 -21.40
N PRO A 76 -5.38 38.22 -20.24
CA PRO A 76 -4.95 36.89 -19.82
C PRO A 76 -6.16 35.96 -19.58
N ALA A 77 -6.21 34.84 -20.30
CA ALA A 77 -7.23 33.81 -20.11
C ALA A 77 -6.94 32.94 -18.87
N ASN A 78 -7.97 32.34 -18.28
CA ASN A 78 -7.80 31.27 -17.30
C ASN A 78 -7.08 30.07 -17.96
N LEU A 79 -6.40 29.25 -17.16
CA LEU A 79 -5.76 28.01 -17.61
C LEU A 79 -6.33 26.81 -16.85
N MET A 80 -6.65 25.74 -17.58
CA MET A 80 -6.96 24.44 -16.98
C MET A 80 -6.17 23.32 -17.66
N VAL A 81 -5.43 22.53 -16.89
CA VAL A 81 -4.61 21.43 -17.41
C VAL A 81 -5.26 20.09 -17.05
N PHE A 82 -5.49 19.24 -18.03
CA PHE A 82 -6.14 17.93 -17.89
C PHE A 82 -5.15 16.79 -18.15
N MET A 83 -4.92 15.97 -17.14
CA MET A 83 -4.22 14.69 -17.26
C MET A 83 -5.11 13.66 -17.97
N ASP A 84 -4.50 12.66 -18.63
CA ASP A 84 -5.20 11.75 -19.55
C ASP A 84 -5.97 12.52 -20.64
N GLY A 85 -5.29 13.50 -21.24
CA GLY A 85 -5.87 14.53 -22.08
C GLY A 85 -6.84 14.03 -23.16
N ARG A 86 -6.55 12.90 -23.80
CA ARG A 86 -7.42 12.32 -24.83
C ARG A 86 -8.83 12.03 -24.33
N ASN A 87 -8.99 11.60 -23.07
CA ASN A 87 -10.28 11.28 -22.48
C ASN A 87 -11.13 12.54 -22.24
N TYR A 88 -10.47 13.64 -21.88
CA TYR A 88 -11.14 14.91 -21.58
C TYR A 88 -11.48 15.72 -22.83
N MET A 89 -10.56 15.76 -23.81
CA MET A 89 -10.74 16.57 -25.02
C MET A 89 -11.83 16.03 -25.95
N ASN A 90 -12.13 14.73 -25.91
CA ASN A 90 -13.05 14.10 -26.85
C ASN A 90 -14.49 14.66 -26.74
N PRO A 91 -15.00 15.39 -27.76
CA PRO A 91 -16.35 15.94 -27.73
C PRO A 91 -17.44 14.86 -27.74
N GLU A 92 -17.12 13.65 -28.21
CA GLU A 92 -18.00 12.49 -28.18
C GLU A 92 -17.76 11.59 -26.95
N GLY A 93 -16.77 11.94 -26.12
CA GLY A 93 -16.39 11.18 -24.93
C GLY A 93 -17.34 11.38 -23.75
N THR A 94 -16.94 10.90 -22.57
CA THR A 94 -17.72 11.05 -21.34
C THR A 94 -17.67 12.48 -20.79
N PHE A 95 -16.49 13.10 -20.84
CA PHE A 95 -16.24 14.43 -20.25
C PHE A 95 -16.61 15.58 -21.18
N ARG A 96 -16.30 15.48 -22.48
CA ARG A 96 -16.65 16.48 -23.50
C ARG A 96 -16.20 17.89 -23.12
N VAL A 97 -15.00 18.04 -22.56
CA VAL A 97 -14.54 19.32 -21.98
C VAL A 97 -14.68 20.49 -22.95
N PRO A 98 -14.30 20.40 -24.24
CA PRO A 98 -14.47 21.54 -25.16
C PRO A 98 -15.92 22.02 -25.26
N VAL A 99 -16.89 21.10 -25.34
CA VAL A 99 -18.33 21.42 -25.43
C VAL A 99 -18.80 22.10 -24.14
N VAL A 100 -18.40 21.56 -22.99
CA VAL A 100 -18.75 22.15 -21.69
C VAL A 100 -18.13 23.54 -21.52
N LEU A 101 -16.87 23.73 -21.93
CA LEU A 101 -16.20 25.03 -21.87
C LEU A 101 -16.85 26.04 -22.81
N ASP A 102 -17.14 25.67 -24.06
CA ASP A 102 -17.85 26.53 -25.02
C ASP A 102 -19.15 27.08 -24.40
N ASN A 103 -19.97 26.17 -23.85
CA ASN A 103 -21.27 26.51 -23.25
C ASN A 103 -21.13 27.38 -21.99
N LEU A 104 -20.27 27.00 -21.03
CA LEU A 104 -20.12 27.74 -19.78
C LEU A 104 -19.47 29.13 -19.99
N ILE A 105 -18.54 29.24 -20.93
CA ILE A 105 -17.91 30.53 -21.28
C ILE A 105 -18.94 31.44 -21.95
N TYR A 106 -19.74 30.91 -22.88
CA TYR A 106 -20.78 31.68 -23.55
C TYR A 106 -21.87 32.18 -22.57
N GLN A 107 -22.24 31.36 -21.58
CA GLN A 107 -23.18 31.73 -20.52
C GLN A 107 -22.61 32.76 -19.52
N GLY A 108 -21.30 33.02 -19.54
CA GLY A 108 -20.62 33.84 -18.53
C GLY A 108 -20.46 33.15 -17.17
N ALA A 109 -20.76 31.85 -17.08
CA ALA A 109 -20.54 31.04 -15.87
C ALA A 109 -19.05 30.75 -15.64
N LEU A 110 -18.23 30.88 -16.69
CA LEU A 110 -16.78 30.76 -16.65
C LEU A 110 -16.15 31.88 -17.51
N GLY A 111 -15.08 32.50 -17.02
CA GLY A 111 -14.29 33.42 -17.86
C GLY A 111 -13.57 32.69 -19.01
N PRO A 112 -13.07 33.39 -20.05
CA PRO A 112 -12.31 32.75 -21.13
C PRO A 112 -11.21 31.84 -20.57
N THR A 113 -11.29 30.55 -20.87
CA THR A 113 -10.42 29.51 -20.31
C THR A 113 -9.75 28.73 -21.43
N VAL A 114 -8.42 28.80 -21.49
CA VAL A 114 -7.59 27.91 -22.30
C VAL A 114 -7.45 26.58 -21.57
N ALA A 115 -7.64 25.47 -22.29
CA ALA A 115 -7.49 24.13 -21.73
C ALA A 115 -6.34 23.38 -22.42
N VAL A 116 -5.44 22.80 -21.63
CA VAL A 116 -4.35 21.95 -22.09
C VAL A 116 -4.66 20.51 -21.71
N PHE A 117 -4.66 19.60 -22.67
CA PHE A 117 -4.95 18.18 -22.47
C PHE A 117 -3.67 17.40 -22.74
N VAL A 118 -3.12 16.71 -21.75
CA VAL A 118 -1.84 16.01 -21.87
C VAL A 118 -1.98 14.53 -21.52
N ASN A 119 -1.55 13.65 -22.42
CA ASN A 119 -1.45 12.23 -22.13
C ASN A 119 -0.18 11.94 -21.29
N PRO A 120 -0.16 10.84 -20.52
CA PRO A 120 1.06 10.41 -19.84
C PRO A 120 2.16 10.05 -20.85
N GLY A 121 3.42 10.15 -20.41
CA GLY A 121 4.56 9.69 -21.19
C GLY A 121 4.51 8.18 -21.49
N THR A 122 5.02 7.82 -22.66
CA THR A 122 5.32 6.44 -23.06
C THR A 122 6.75 6.33 -23.54
N ILE A 123 7.40 5.19 -23.31
CA ILE A 123 8.77 4.94 -23.76
C ILE A 123 8.68 3.94 -24.91
N LYS A 124 8.88 4.46 -26.12
CA LYS A 124 8.87 3.66 -27.35
C LYS A 124 10.09 2.72 -27.32
N PRO A 125 9.92 1.41 -27.61
CA PRO A 125 11.03 0.49 -27.68
C PRO A 125 11.86 0.77 -28.92
N THR A 126 13.15 0.47 -28.84
CA THR A 126 14.07 0.50 -29.99
C THR A 126 14.47 -0.91 -30.43
N THR A 127 14.29 -1.90 -29.57
CA THR A 127 14.49 -3.32 -29.86
C THR A 127 13.29 -3.88 -30.62
N ALA A 128 13.54 -4.67 -31.65
CA ALA A 128 12.47 -5.27 -32.47
C ALA A 128 11.61 -6.24 -31.63
N GLY A 129 10.28 -6.10 -31.74
CA GLY A 129 9.33 -6.96 -31.04
C GLY A 129 9.06 -6.61 -29.56
N ALA A 130 9.81 -5.65 -28.99
CA ALA A 130 9.53 -5.15 -27.64
C ALA A 130 8.29 -4.25 -27.61
N SER A 131 7.65 -4.18 -26.44
CA SER A 131 6.40 -3.44 -26.23
C SER A 131 6.66 -1.99 -25.80
N VAL A 132 5.69 -1.12 -26.07
CA VAL A 132 5.70 0.27 -25.53
C VAL A 132 5.50 0.22 -24.03
N ARG A 133 6.42 0.84 -23.29
CA ARG A 133 6.31 0.95 -21.83
C ARG A 133 5.51 2.20 -21.45
N SER A 134 4.43 2.01 -20.70
CA SER A 134 3.69 3.14 -20.12
C SER A 134 4.48 3.75 -18.96
N ASN A 135 4.56 5.08 -18.91
CA ASN A 135 5.10 5.81 -17.76
C ASN A 135 4.00 6.36 -16.85
N ARG A 136 2.72 6.08 -17.16
CA ARG A 136 1.56 6.73 -16.51
C ARG A 136 1.60 6.66 -15.00
N SER A 137 1.74 5.46 -14.41
CA SER A 137 1.73 5.35 -12.95
C SER A 137 2.93 6.05 -12.30
N PHE A 138 4.11 5.95 -12.93
CA PHE A 138 5.31 6.62 -12.42
C PHE A 138 5.18 8.15 -12.48
N GLU A 139 4.61 8.70 -13.55
CA GLU A 139 4.37 10.14 -13.68
C GLU A 139 3.25 10.65 -12.77
N TYR A 140 2.16 9.89 -12.65
CA TYR A 140 0.92 10.39 -12.06
C TYR A 140 0.75 10.02 -10.58
N ASP A 141 1.09 8.79 -10.18
CA ASP A 141 0.86 8.32 -8.81
C ASP A 141 2.08 8.56 -7.89
N SER A 142 3.27 8.85 -8.44
CA SER A 142 4.43 9.19 -7.61
C SER A 142 4.22 10.52 -6.91
N LEU A 143 4.43 10.53 -5.59
CA LEU A 143 4.35 11.75 -4.79
C LEU A 143 5.59 12.64 -5.02
N GLY A 144 5.43 13.92 -4.68
CA GLY A 144 6.47 14.94 -4.78
C GLY A 144 6.35 15.80 -6.05
N ASP A 145 7.28 16.73 -6.21
CA ASP A 145 7.18 17.84 -7.16
C ASP A 145 7.52 17.48 -8.62
N ARG A 146 7.96 16.24 -8.89
CA ARG A 146 8.57 15.86 -10.16
C ARG A 146 7.66 16.13 -11.35
N TYR A 147 6.40 15.70 -11.28
CA TYR A 147 5.45 15.95 -12.36
C TYR A 147 5.05 17.43 -12.45
N ALA A 148 4.97 18.15 -11.33
CA ALA A 148 4.70 19.58 -11.32
C ALA A 148 5.82 20.35 -12.05
N ARG A 149 7.09 20.04 -11.76
CA ARG A 149 8.24 20.61 -12.49
C ARG A 149 8.20 20.25 -13.97
N PHE A 150 7.88 19.01 -14.33
CA PHE A 150 7.69 18.64 -15.73
C PHE A 150 6.65 19.55 -16.42
N LEU A 151 5.48 19.74 -15.80
CA LEU A 151 4.45 20.61 -16.36
C LEU A 151 4.94 22.05 -16.50
N ILE A 152 5.52 22.62 -15.45
CA ILE A 152 5.81 24.05 -15.36
C ILE A 152 7.08 24.42 -16.14
N ASP A 153 8.13 23.62 -16.02
CA ASP A 153 9.47 23.97 -16.49
C ASP A 153 9.71 23.50 -17.93
N GLU A 154 9.06 22.40 -18.36
CA GLU A 154 9.28 21.80 -19.68
C GLU A 154 8.05 21.91 -20.60
N PHE A 155 6.89 21.42 -20.14
CA PHE A 155 5.77 21.15 -21.04
C PHE A 155 4.86 22.36 -21.34
N LEU A 156 4.40 23.08 -20.31
CA LEU A 156 3.51 24.22 -20.49
C LEU A 156 4.14 25.38 -21.28
N PRO A 157 5.45 25.69 -21.16
CA PRO A 157 6.11 26.64 -22.04
C PRO A 157 5.97 26.30 -23.53
N THR A 158 6.03 25.01 -23.88
CA THR A 158 5.78 24.53 -25.26
C THR A 158 4.30 24.59 -25.62
N ALA A 159 3.42 24.02 -24.78
CA ALA A 159 2.00 23.90 -25.09
C ALA A 159 1.28 25.26 -25.16
N LEU A 160 1.76 26.27 -24.42
CA LEU A 160 1.15 27.59 -24.36
C LEU A 160 1.85 28.63 -25.23
N HIS A 161 2.79 28.22 -26.09
CA HIS A 161 3.55 29.15 -26.91
C HIS A 161 2.64 30.07 -27.75
N GLY A 162 2.77 31.38 -27.54
CA GLY A 162 1.96 32.40 -28.22
C GLY A 162 0.58 32.68 -27.61
N LEU A 163 0.25 32.06 -26.47
CA LEU A 163 -1.00 32.30 -25.73
C LEU A 163 -0.76 33.15 -24.47
N ASN A 164 -1.64 34.13 -24.24
CA ASN A 164 -1.68 34.95 -23.04
C ASN A 164 -2.60 34.30 -22.01
N VAL A 165 -2.03 33.53 -21.09
CA VAL A 165 -2.76 32.95 -19.96
C VAL A 165 -2.34 33.61 -18.66
N SER A 166 -3.27 33.75 -17.72
CA SER A 166 -3.03 34.30 -16.40
C SER A 166 -1.91 33.54 -15.69
N ILE A 167 -1.09 34.23 -14.91
CA ILE A 167 -0.10 33.65 -13.99
C ILE A 167 -0.60 33.58 -12.55
N ASP A 168 -1.77 34.16 -12.26
CA ASP A 168 -2.39 34.08 -10.95
C ASP A 168 -2.89 32.64 -10.68
N PRO A 169 -2.47 31.98 -9.58
CA PRO A 169 -2.94 30.63 -9.25
C PRO A 169 -4.46 30.55 -9.05
N GLN A 170 -5.14 31.65 -8.71
CA GLN A 170 -6.59 31.70 -8.67
C GLN A 170 -7.23 31.58 -10.07
N HIS A 171 -6.47 31.76 -11.14
CA HIS A 171 -6.92 31.59 -12.51
C HIS A 171 -6.33 30.34 -13.18
N ARG A 172 -5.80 29.41 -12.38
CA ARG A 172 -5.17 28.18 -12.84
C ARG A 172 -5.71 26.95 -12.13
N ALA A 173 -6.13 25.96 -12.91
CA ALA A 173 -6.66 24.70 -12.43
C ALA A 173 -5.94 23.50 -13.04
N VAL A 174 -5.91 22.39 -12.29
CA VAL A 174 -5.45 21.07 -12.76
C VAL A 174 -6.56 20.05 -12.53
N ALA A 175 -6.69 19.11 -13.44
CA ALA A 175 -7.77 18.13 -13.41
C ALA A 175 -7.34 16.76 -13.92
N GLY A 176 -7.91 15.71 -13.34
CA GLY A 176 -7.69 14.37 -13.83
C GLY A 176 -8.62 13.33 -13.22
N ILE A 177 -8.53 12.11 -13.77
CA ILE A 177 -9.35 10.96 -13.37
C ILE A 177 -8.43 9.83 -12.88
N SER A 178 -8.80 9.10 -11.83
CA SER A 178 -8.01 7.95 -11.34
C SER A 178 -6.58 8.39 -10.98
N SER A 179 -5.53 7.79 -11.55
CA SER A 179 -4.15 8.31 -11.40
C SER A 179 -3.99 9.77 -11.83
N GLY A 180 -4.73 10.23 -12.86
CA GLY A 180 -4.75 11.64 -13.22
C GLY A 180 -5.34 12.52 -12.12
N GLY A 181 -6.28 12.01 -11.32
CA GLY A 181 -6.93 12.73 -10.23
C GLY A 181 -5.99 12.97 -9.04
N ILE A 182 -5.24 11.95 -8.63
CA ILE A 182 -4.16 12.14 -7.65
C ILE A 182 -3.07 13.04 -8.23
N CYS A 183 -2.67 12.87 -9.49
CA CYS A 183 -1.66 13.70 -10.14
C CYS A 183 -2.04 15.18 -10.13
N ALA A 184 -3.28 15.52 -10.47
CA ALA A 184 -3.80 16.88 -10.40
C ALA A 184 -3.72 17.44 -8.96
N PHE A 185 -4.11 16.65 -7.96
CA PHE A 185 -3.94 17.05 -6.57
C PHE A 185 -2.48 17.27 -6.19
N THR A 186 -1.58 16.35 -6.54
CA THR A 186 -0.14 16.44 -6.28
C THR A 186 0.46 17.71 -6.89
N VAL A 187 0.10 18.06 -8.13
CA VAL A 187 0.62 19.26 -8.80
C VAL A 187 0.25 20.52 -8.03
N ALA A 188 -1.02 20.70 -7.66
CA ALA A 188 -1.45 21.87 -6.88
C ALA A 188 -0.93 21.83 -5.43
N TRP A 189 -0.80 20.65 -4.85
CA TRP A 189 -0.24 20.46 -3.51
C TRP A 189 1.23 20.91 -3.46
N GLU A 190 2.03 20.53 -4.44
CA GLU A 190 3.46 20.89 -4.49
C GLU A 190 3.68 22.32 -4.97
N ARG A 191 2.84 22.80 -5.91
CA ARG A 191 2.93 24.13 -6.52
C ARG A 191 1.64 24.93 -6.39
N PRO A 192 1.21 25.26 -5.16
CA PRO A 192 0.04 26.11 -4.92
C PRO A 192 0.24 27.55 -5.42
N ASP A 193 1.51 27.95 -5.65
CA ASP A 193 1.88 29.21 -6.30
C ASP A 193 1.54 29.23 -7.80
N GLN A 194 1.40 28.06 -8.44
CA GLN A 194 1.05 27.93 -9.86
C GLN A 194 -0.39 27.50 -10.06
N PHE A 195 -0.94 26.63 -9.21
CA PHE A 195 -2.29 26.08 -9.38
C PHE A 195 -3.09 26.15 -8.09
N GLY A 196 -4.09 27.03 -8.03
CA GLY A 196 -4.95 27.21 -6.86
C GLY A 196 -6.21 26.35 -6.87
N LYS A 197 -6.46 25.57 -7.93
CA LYS A 197 -7.70 24.81 -8.14
C LYS A 197 -7.43 23.38 -8.60
N VAL A 198 -8.13 22.42 -8.02
CA VAL A 198 -8.02 20.99 -8.32
C VAL A 198 -9.39 20.40 -8.61
N LEU A 199 -9.49 19.63 -9.69
CA LEU A 199 -10.62 18.76 -9.99
C LEU A 199 -10.16 17.31 -10.08
N SER A 200 -10.54 16.48 -9.12
CA SER A 200 -10.18 15.06 -9.06
C SER A 200 -11.44 14.20 -9.18
N HIS A 201 -11.50 13.40 -10.25
CA HIS A 201 -12.54 12.39 -10.45
C HIS A 201 -11.99 11.02 -10.06
N ILE A 202 -12.70 10.29 -9.19
CA ILE A 202 -12.39 8.93 -8.74
C ILE A 202 -10.88 8.75 -8.45
N GLY A 203 -10.29 9.69 -7.70
CA GLY A 203 -8.84 9.83 -7.57
C GLY A 203 -8.20 8.65 -6.82
N SER A 204 -7.03 8.19 -7.27
CA SER A 204 -6.32 7.03 -6.71
C SER A 204 -5.56 7.33 -5.41
N TYR A 205 -6.23 7.88 -4.39
CA TYR A 205 -5.66 8.15 -3.06
C TYR A 205 -5.42 6.89 -2.20
N THR A 206 -5.32 5.73 -2.85
CA THR A 206 -4.97 4.42 -2.27
C THR A 206 -3.46 4.17 -2.37
N ASN A 207 -2.97 2.97 -2.07
CA ASN A 207 -1.55 2.65 -2.10
C ASN A 207 -1.02 2.25 -3.48
N ILE A 208 -1.26 3.13 -4.44
CA ILE A 208 -0.49 3.23 -5.68
C ILE A 208 0.61 4.26 -5.42
N ARG A 209 1.87 3.79 -5.34
CA ARG A 209 3.07 4.61 -5.13
C ARG A 209 3.03 5.60 -3.93
N GLY A 210 2.14 5.38 -2.96
CA GLY A 210 2.09 6.13 -1.70
C GLY A 210 0.89 7.07 -1.53
N GLY A 211 -0.12 7.04 -2.40
CA GLY A 211 -1.25 7.98 -2.37
C GLY A 211 -2.00 8.07 -1.03
N TRP A 212 -2.01 6.99 -0.25
CA TRP A 212 -2.54 6.93 1.12
C TRP A 212 -1.92 7.94 2.10
N ALA A 213 -0.77 8.55 1.78
CA ALA A 213 -0.10 9.49 2.65
C ALA A 213 -0.80 10.86 2.73
N TYR A 214 -1.59 11.24 1.71
CA TYR A 214 -2.16 12.58 1.60
C TYR A 214 -3.08 13.00 2.76
N PRO A 215 -4.02 12.17 3.26
CA PRO A 215 -4.84 12.54 4.41
C PRO A 215 -4.01 12.97 5.63
N GLY A 216 -2.93 12.25 5.93
CA GLY A 216 -1.99 12.60 7.00
C GLY A 216 -1.22 13.90 6.73
N LEU A 217 -0.74 14.11 5.50
CA LEU A 217 -0.04 15.33 5.10
C LEU A 217 -0.96 16.57 5.16
N ILE A 218 -2.20 16.46 4.72
CA ILE A 218 -3.21 17.52 4.75
C ILE A 218 -3.49 17.93 6.20
N ARG A 219 -3.73 16.98 7.10
CA ARG A 219 -4.02 17.26 8.52
C ARG A 219 -2.90 18.05 9.21
N LYS A 220 -1.64 17.81 8.83
CA LYS A 220 -0.47 18.55 9.35
C LYS A 220 -0.44 20.03 8.92
N THR A 221 -1.22 20.42 7.92
CA THR A 221 -1.30 21.83 7.46
C THR A 221 -2.38 22.64 8.16
N ARG A 222 -3.09 22.10 9.17
CA ARG A 222 -4.21 22.80 9.84
C ARG A 222 -3.91 24.25 10.25
N GLU A 223 -2.72 24.51 10.77
CA GLU A 223 -2.31 25.86 11.20
C GLU A 223 -1.97 26.79 10.03
N ASN A 224 -1.60 26.23 8.87
CA ASN A 224 -1.28 26.99 7.65
C ASN A 224 -1.66 26.18 6.38
N PRO A 225 -2.96 26.12 6.04
CA PRO A 225 -3.42 25.37 4.87
C PRO A 225 -2.84 25.95 3.59
N LYS A 226 -2.46 25.08 2.64
CA LYS A 226 -2.04 25.52 1.31
C LYS A 226 -3.20 26.22 0.60
N ALA A 227 -2.89 27.23 -0.21
CA ALA A 227 -3.89 28.06 -0.90
C ALA A 227 -4.51 27.35 -2.13
N ILE A 228 -5.10 26.17 -1.92
CA ILE A 228 -5.75 25.36 -2.96
C ILE A 228 -7.23 25.13 -2.62
N ARG A 229 -8.04 25.03 -3.68
CA ARG A 229 -9.44 24.61 -3.64
C ARG A 229 -9.60 23.27 -4.33
N VAL A 230 -10.33 22.34 -3.72
CA VAL A 230 -10.36 20.93 -4.16
C VAL A 230 -11.79 20.46 -4.42
N TYR A 231 -12.09 20.07 -5.65
CA TYR A 231 -13.30 19.33 -5.98
C TYR A 231 -12.96 17.84 -6.13
N LEU A 232 -13.61 17.00 -5.32
CA LEU A 232 -13.52 15.55 -5.33
C LEU A 232 -14.86 14.99 -5.81
N GLN A 233 -14.83 14.16 -6.85
CA GLN A 233 -15.94 13.29 -7.23
C GLN A 233 -15.50 11.85 -7.03
N GLU A 234 -16.37 11.03 -6.46
CA GLU A 234 -16.12 9.61 -6.24
C GLU A 234 -17.42 8.79 -6.44
N GLY A 235 -17.32 7.54 -6.86
CA GLY A 235 -18.42 6.59 -6.98
C GLY A 235 -18.63 5.77 -5.71
N HIS A 236 -19.88 5.46 -5.35
CA HIS A 236 -20.19 4.60 -4.20
C HIS A 236 -19.74 3.14 -4.38
N GLN A 237 -19.61 2.69 -5.62
CA GLN A 237 -19.24 1.31 -5.99
C GLN A 237 -17.89 1.30 -6.72
N ASP A 238 -17.03 2.29 -6.46
CA ASP A 238 -15.69 2.30 -7.04
C ASP A 238 -14.77 1.24 -6.40
N LEU A 239 -13.59 1.06 -6.98
CA LEU A 239 -12.71 -0.10 -6.78
C LEU A 239 -12.38 -0.40 -5.32
N ASN A 240 -12.40 -1.70 -5.00
CA ASN A 240 -11.74 -2.29 -3.84
C ASN A 240 -10.72 -3.36 -4.29
N ASN A 241 -9.49 -2.94 -4.59
CA ASN A 241 -8.48 -3.79 -5.22
C ASN A 241 -7.19 -3.91 -4.38
N LEU A 242 -6.15 -4.53 -4.94
CA LEU A 242 -4.80 -4.62 -4.34
C LEU A 242 -4.29 -3.34 -3.66
N HIS A 243 -4.63 -2.17 -4.21
CA HIS A 243 -4.09 -0.90 -3.74
C HIS A 243 -4.90 -0.29 -2.59
N GLY A 244 -6.18 -0.64 -2.45
CA GLY A 244 -7.05 -0.15 -1.38
C GLY A 244 -8.51 -0.05 -1.79
N ASN A 245 -9.32 0.55 -0.90
CA ASN A 245 -10.72 0.86 -1.15
C ASN A 245 -10.83 2.36 -1.53
N TRP A 246 -11.19 2.63 -2.78
CA TRP A 246 -11.14 3.98 -3.37
C TRP A 246 -12.23 4.90 -2.80
N PRO A 247 -13.48 4.45 -2.62
CA PRO A 247 -14.51 5.25 -1.93
C PRO A 247 -14.10 5.66 -0.51
N LEU A 248 -13.52 4.75 0.27
CA LEU A 248 -13.04 5.07 1.61
C LEU A 248 -11.84 6.03 1.58
N ALA A 249 -10.93 5.89 0.62
CA ALA A 249 -9.78 6.79 0.49
C ALA A 249 -10.19 8.24 0.13
N ASN A 250 -11.14 8.41 -0.79
CA ASN A 250 -11.65 9.74 -1.15
C ASN A 250 -12.47 10.38 0.00
N ARG A 251 -13.18 9.57 0.80
CA ARG A 251 -13.83 10.04 2.04
C ARG A 251 -12.81 10.48 3.10
N ASP A 252 -11.68 9.78 3.24
CA ASP A 252 -10.62 10.16 4.18
C ASP A 252 -9.89 11.44 3.73
N MET A 253 -9.69 11.62 2.41
CA MET A 253 -9.24 12.89 1.84
C MET A 253 -10.18 14.04 2.21
N ALA A 254 -11.50 13.86 2.05
CA ALA A 254 -12.49 14.87 2.41
C ALA A 254 -12.50 15.19 3.92
N ALA A 255 -12.40 14.15 4.78
CA ALA A 255 -12.30 14.33 6.23
C ALA A 255 -11.02 15.11 6.62
N ALA A 256 -9.89 14.83 5.97
CA ALA A 256 -8.64 15.55 6.18
C ALA A 256 -8.72 17.02 5.72
N LEU A 257 -9.31 17.28 4.55
CA LEU A 257 -9.53 18.63 4.03
C LEU A 257 -10.43 19.46 4.94
N GLN A 258 -11.50 18.86 5.46
CA GLN A 258 -12.35 19.50 6.47
C GLN A 258 -11.58 19.81 7.76
N PHE A 259 -10.86 18.81 8.29
CA PHE A 259 -10.09 18.97 9.52
C PHE A 259 -9.07 20.10 9.43
N ALA A 260 -8.41 20.24 8.28
CA ALA A 260 -7.41 21.26 8.04
C ALA A 260 -7.98 22.60 7.52
N GLY A 261 -9.30 22.71 7.29
CA GLY A 261 -9.95 23.97 6.92
C GLY A 261 -9.82 24.38 5.45
N TYR A 262 -9.62 23.42 4.55
CA TYR A 262 -9.57 23.69 3.11
C TYR A 262 -10.95 24.02 2.54
N ARG A 263 -10.99 24.80 1.45
CA ARG A 263 -12.19 24.92 0.62
C ARG A 263 -12.31 23.69 -0.27
N TYR A 264 -13.31 22.84 -0.02
CA TYR A 264 -13.44 21.58 -0.73
C TYR A 264 -14.89 21.17 -0.98
N ARG A 265 -15.12 20.40 -2.04
CA ARG A 265 -16.39 19.72 -2.32
C ARG A 265 -16.11 18.24 -2.49
N LEU A 266 -16.86 17.40 -1.78
CA LEU A 266 -16.98 15.97 -2.08
C LEU A 266 -18.37 15.70 -2.67
N THR A 267 -18.40 15.08 -3.85
CA THR A 267 -19.62 14.61 -4.51
C THR A 267 -19.52 13.09 -4.69
N MET A 268 -20.26 12.34 -3.88
CA MET A 268 -20.42 10.91 -4.07
C MET A 268 -21.53 10.66 -5.10
N THR A 269 -21.24 9.87 -6.13
CA THR A 269 -22.17 9.49 -7.20
C THR A 269 -22.43 7.99 -7.19
N ASP A 270 -23.46 7.54 -7.92
CA ASP A 270 -23.66 6.10 -8.16
C ASP A 270 -22.55 5.52 -9.06
N GLY A 271 -22.51 4.20 -9.22
CA GLY A 271 -21.59 3.48 -10.12
C GLY A 271 -20.15 3.30 -9.60
N GLY A 272 -19.35 2.60 -10.41
CA GLY A 272 -17.94 2.26 -10.14
C GLY A 272 -16.93 3.03 -11.00
N HIS A 273 -15.78 2.41 -11.30
CA HIS A 273 -14.61 3.06 -11.90
C HIS A 273 -14.82 3.52 -13.36
N SER A 274 -15.50 4.65 -13.54
CA SER A 274 -15.89 5.16 -14.86
C SER A 274 -15.90 6.68 -14.92
N GLY A 275 -15.47 7.22 -16.06
CA GLY A 275 -15.55 8.65 -16.35
C GLY A 275 -16.97 9.17 -16.61
N ARG A 276 -18.00 8.30 -16.61
CA ARG A 276 -19.39 8.69 -16.86
C ARG A 276 -19.88 9.75 -15.87
N TRP A 277 -19.79 9.46 -14.58
CA TRP A 277 -20.35 10.32 -13.53
C TRP A 277 -19.55 11.60 -13.34
N GLY A 278 -18.21 11.52 -13.42
CA GLY A 278 -17.36 12.70 -13.48
C GLY A 278 -17.73 13.61 -14.66
N GLY A 279 -17.97 13.03 -15.84
CA GLY A 279 -18.44 13.77 -17.01
C GLY A 279 -19.83 14.40 -16.84
N GLU A 280 -20.78 13.69 -16.23
CA GLU A 280 -22.11 14.21 -15.89
C GLU A 280 -22.03 15.38 -14.90
N GLN A 281 -21.16 15.30 -13.90
CA GLN A 281 -20.99 16.35 -12.89
C GLN A 281 -20.08 17.51 -13.34
N LEU A 282 -19.36 17.38 -14.45
CA LEU A 282 -18.35 18.35 -14.88
C LEU A 282 -18.86 19.79 -14.95
N PRO A 283 -20.04 20.11 -15.54
CA PRO A 283 -20.52 21.49 -15.59
C PRO A 283 -20.72 22.12 -14.20
N SER A 284 -21.28 21.37 -13.25
CA SER A 284 -21.45 21.85 -11.87
C SER A 284 -20.15 21.88 -11.09
N ALA A 285 -19.24 20.94 -11.34
CA ALA A 285 -17.92 20.95 -10.76
C ALA A 285 -17.15 22.22 -11.17
N LEU A 286 -17.19 22.59 -12.45
CA LEU A 286 -16.54 23.82 -12.94
C LEU A 286 -17.18 25.08 -12.34
N ARG A 287 -18.52 25.17 -12.28
CA ARG A 287 -19.20 26.30 -11.62
C ARG A 287 -18.76 26.45 -10.16
N TRP A 288 -18.75 25.37 -9.39
CA TRP A 288 -18.29 25.40 -7.99
C TRP A 288 -16.80 25.77 -7.88
N LEU A 289 -15.96 25.21 -8.76
CA LEU A 289 -14.53 25.41 -8.71
C LEU A 289 -14.16 26.88 -8.97
N TRP A 290 -14.91 27.57 -9.83
CA TRP A 290 -14.65 28.95 -10.25
C TRP A 290 -15.48 30.02 -9.52
N ASP A 291 -16.50 29.64 -8.75
CA ASP A 291 -17.27 30.57 -7.92
C ASP A 291 -16.58 30.81 -6.56
N ASN A 292 -16.12 32.03 -6.31
CA ASN A 292 -15.43 32.39 -5.06
C ASN A 292 -16.34 32.39 -3.81
N SER A 293 -17.66 32.38 -4.00
CA SER A 293 -18.66 32.31 -2.94
C SER A 293 -19.14 30.90 -2.61
N ALA A 294 -18.74 29.89 -3.40
CA ALA A 294 -19.20 28.53 -3.22
C ALA A 294 -18.79 27.92 -1.87
N GLU A 295 -19.75 27.28 -1.21
CA GLU A 295 -19.57 26.67 0.12
C GLU A 295 -18.87 25.30 0.05
N SER A 296 -18.11 24.97 1.10
CA SER A 296 -17.51 23.66 1.26
C SER A 296 -18.53 22.59 1.65
N THR A 297 -18.22 21.33 1.36
CA THR A 297 -18.92 20.20 2.02
C THR A 297 -18.70 20.26 3.54
N VAL A 298 -19.76 19.93 4.31
CA VAL A 298 -19.70 19.78 5.76
C VAL A 298 -20.05 18.34 6.13
N ILE A 299 -19.08 17.61 6.69
CA ILE A 299 -19.25 16.28 7.27
C ILE A 299 -19.65 16.47 8.75
N PRO A 300 -20.84 16.05 9.17
CA PRO A 300 -21.30 16.23 10.54
C PRO A 300 -20.55 15.31 11.51
N ASP A 301 -20.45 15.72 12.78
CA ASP A 301 -20.03 14.85 13.89
C ASP A 301 -21.26 14.05 14.38
N PRO A 302 -21.33 12.73 14.15
CA PRO A 302 -22.48 11.93 14.54
C PRO A 302 -22.40 11.43 16.00
N SER A 303 -21.42 11.88 16.79
CA SER A 303 -21.13 11.34 18.13
C SER A 303 -22.26 11.55 19.16
N THR A 304 -22.57 10.47 19.88
CA THR A 304 -23.61 10.34 20.91
C THR A 304 -23.08 9.52 22.08
N LYS A 305 -23.66 9.73 23.26
CA LYS A 305 -23.31 9.02 24.50
C LYS A 305 -24.58 8.47 25.16
N PRO A 306 -25.16 7.40 24.62
CA PRO A 306 -26.36 6.80 25.21
C PRO A 306 -26.07 6.26 26.62
N GLN A 307 -27.12 6.05 27.42
CA GLN A 307 -26.97 5.47 28.75
C GLN A 307 -26.43 4.03 28.64
N TRP A 308 -25.27 3.78 29.21
CA TRP A 308 -24.62 2.47 29.20
C TRP A 308 -25.31 1.49 30.16
N GLN A 309 -25.41 0.22 29.72
CA GLN A 309 -25.83 -0.91 30.54
C GLN A 309 -24.90 -2.10 30.28
N PRO A 310 -24.56 -2.90 31.30
CA PRO A 310 -23.74 -4.10 31.11
C PRO A 310 -24.51 -5.15 30.27
N HIS A 311 -23.79 -5.87 29.41
CA HIS A 311 -24.32 -7.05 28.76
C HIS A 311 -24.74 -8.10 29.81
N PRO A 312 -25.78 -8.93 29.58
CA PRO A 312 -26.18 -9.98 30.53
C PRO A 312 -25.05 -10.91 30.96
N ASP A 313 -24.18 -11.32 30.03
CA ASP A 313 -22.98 -12.14 30.33
C ASP A 313 -21.90 -11.38 31.13
N ALA A 314 -22.02 -10.07 31.31
CA ALA A 314 -21.15 -9.25 32.17
C ALA A 314 -21.77 -8.96 33.55
N LEU A 315 -22.87 -9.64 33.89
CA LEU A 315 -23.47 -9.64 35.22
C LEU A 315 -23.01 -10.89 36.00
N VAL A 316 -22.77 -10.71 37.30
CA VAL A 316 -22.40 -11.82 38.18
C VAL A 316 -23.54 -12.83 38.22
N ASN A 317 -23.22 -14.09 37.94
CA ASN A 317 -24.11 -15.21 38.17
C ASN A 317 -23.62 -16.01 39.38
N GLU A 318 -24.40 -16.01 40.46
CA GLU A 318 -24.04 -16.69 41.72
C GLU A 318 -23.96 -18.22 41.58
N SER A 319 -24.52 -18.80 40.52
CA SER A 319 -24.41 -20.25 40.23
C SER A 319 -23.17 -20.63 39.45
N VAL A 320 -22.35 -19.67 39.01
CA VAL A 320 -21.17 -19.89 38.17
C VAL A 320 -19.90 -19.90 39.04
N PRO A 321 -19.04 -20.93 38.92
CA PRO A 321 -17.72 -20.94 39.56
C PRO A 321 -16.89 -19.73 39.13
N ARG A 322 -16.30 -19.04 40.11
CA ARG A 322 -15.52 -17.82 39.88
C ARG A 322 -14.04 -18.10 39.84
N GLY A 323 -13.36 -17.58 38.82
CA GLY A 323 -11.92 -17.53 38.79
C GLY A 323 -11.33 -16.58 39.85
N THR A 324 -10.01 -16.62 39.98
CA THR A 324 -9.25 -15.75 40.88
C THR A 324 -8.51 -14.68 40.09
N ILE A 325 -8.35 -13.49 40.67
CA ILE A 325 -7.53 -12.42 40.12
C ILE A 325 -6.36 -12.19 41.07
N GLU A 326 -5.15 -12.38 40.56
CA GLU A 326 -3.90 -12.22 41.28
C GLU A 326 -3.19 -10.95 40.79
N SER A 327 -3.15 -9.94 41.65
CA SER A 327 -2.36 -8.73 41.39
C SER A 327 -0.88 -9.04 41.54
N MET A 328 -0.11 -8.75 40.51
CA MET A 328 1.33 -9.03 40.51
C MET A 328 2.13 -7.82 41.02
N PRO A 329 3.34 -8.05 41.57
CA PRO A 329 4.25 -6.95 41.86
C PRO A 329 4.52 -6.09 40.62
N PRO A 330 4.68 -4.76 40.75
CA PRO A 330 4.98 -3.88 39.62
C PRO A 330 6.19 -4.37 38.83
N TRP A 331 6.10 -4.29 37.50
CA TRP A 331 7.15 -4.79 36.60
C TRP A 331 8.00 -3.66 36.02
N GLN A 332 9.32 -3.79 36.16
CA GLN A 332 10.32 -2.95 35.50
C GLN A 332 10.89 -3.70 34.29
N SER A 333 10.87 -3.07 33.12
CA SER A 333 11.29 -3.71 31.87
C SER A 333 12.73 -3.38 31.52
N THR A 334 13.42 -4.34 30.90
CA THR A 334 14.73 -4.14 30.29
C THR A 334 14.60 -3.78 28.80
N ILE A 335 13.48 -4.12 28.16
CA ILE A 335 13.16 -3.72 26.77
C ILE A 335 12.63 -2.28 26.69
N PHE A 336 11.81 -1.88 27.66
CA PHE A 336 11.36 -0.50 27.87
C PHE A 336 12.01 0.05 29.13
N GLU A 337 13.31 0.31 29.06
CA GLU A 337 14.12 0.74 30.20
C GLU A 337 13.53 1.95 30.93
N GLY A 338 13.70 1.98 32.26
CA GLY A 338 13.25 3.09 33.10
C GLY A 338 11.74 3.19 33.31
N THR A 339 10.95 2.21 32.82
CA THR A 339 9.49 2.24 32.95
C THR A 339 8.96 1.17 33.93
N THR A 340 7.97 1.53 34.73
CA THR A 340 7.26 0.62 35.65
C THR A 340 5.80 0.47 35.25
N ARG A 341 5.22 -0.74 35.33
CA ARG A 341 3.80 -0.98 35.06
C ARG A 341 3.15 -1.92 36.06
N ARG A 342 1.82 -1.87 36.11
CA ARG A 342 0.98 -2.82 36.86
C ARG A 342 0.51 -3.92 35.94
N TRP A 343 0.31 -5.09 36.51
CA TRP A 343 -0.25 -6.22 35.80
C TRP A 343 -0.91 -7.20 36.78
N ALA A 344 -1.80 -8.02 36.27
CA ALA A 344 -2.53 -9.03 37.02
C ALA A 344 -2.80 -10.27 36.17
N ILE A 345 -3.01 -11.41 36.83
CA ILE A 345 -3.36 -12.67 36.19
C ILE A 345 -4.74 -13.07 36.67
N TYR A 346 -5.63 -13.43 35.74
CA TYR A 346 -6.88 -14.12 36.05
C TYR A 346 -6.73 -15.61 35.73
N VAL A 347 -7.14 -16.44 36.67
CA VAL A 347 -7.12 -17.90 36.56
C VAL A 347 -8.57 -18.41 36.66
N PRO A 348 -9.09 -19.10 35.65
CA PRO A 348 -10.46 -19.60 35.69
C PRO A 348 -10.61 -20.70 36.75
N ALA A 349 -11.80 -20.85 37.33
CA ALA A 349 -12.08 -21.90 38.32
C ALA A 349 -11.83 -23.33 37.78
N GLN A 350 -11.91 -23.49 36.46
CA GLN A 350 -11.72 -24.73 35.71
C GLN A 350 -10.25 -24.99 35.33
N TYR A 351 -9.30 -24.18 35.81
CA TYR A 351 -7.88 -24.38 35.53
C TYR A 351 -7.40 -25.74 36.07
N ASP A 352 -6.70 -26.48 35.21
CA ASP A 352 -6.06 -27.75 35.54
C ASP A 352 -4.57 -27.68 35.17
N PRO A 353 -3.63 -27.76 36.14
CA PRO A 353 -2.20 -27.70 35.86
C PRO A 353 -1.69 -28.84 34.98
N GLN A 354 -2.43 -29.95 34.85
CA GLN A 354 -2.04 -31.07 33.99
C GLN A 354 -2.26 -30.79 32.50
N HIS A 355 -3.14 -29.85 32.15
CA HIS A 355 -3.50 -29.54 30.77
C HIS A 355 -3.09 -28.11 30.40
N PRO A 356 -2.38 -27.90 29.27
CA PRO A 356 -2.04 -26.55 28.84
C PRO A 356 -3.30 -25.70 28.58
N THR A 357 -3.46 -24.64 29.36
CA THR A 357 -4.65 -23.77 29.36
C THR A 357 -4.53 -22.67 28.30
N ALA A 358 -5.64 -22.27 27.67
CA ALA A 358 -5.63 -21.15 26.73
C ALA A 358 -5.19 -19.84 27.40
N LEU A 359 -4.63 -18.92 26.62
CA LEU A 359 -4.13 -17.63 27.09
C LEU A 359 -4.81 -16.48 26.35
N MET A 360 -5.18 -15.43 27.07
CA MET A 360 -5.51 -14.14 26.46
C MET A 360 -4.82 -12.97 27.16
N VAL A 361 -4.10 -12.14 26.39
CA VAL A 361 -3.43 -10.94 26.93
C VAL A 361 -4.27 -9.69 26.64
N PHE A 362 -4.47 -8.84 27.65
CA PHE A 362 -5.23 -7.60 27.55
C PHE A 362 -4.40 -6.37 27.90
N GLN A 363 -4.33 -5.43 26.96
CA GLN A 363 -3.76 -4.10 27.14
C GLN A 363 -4.69 -3.20 27.97
N ASP A 364 -4.13 -2.16 28.60
CA ASP A 364 -4.83 -1.30 29.56
C ASP A 364 -5.52 -2.15 30.66
N GLY A 365 -4.77 -3.15 31.16
CA GLY A 365 -5.29 -4.28 31.93
C GLY A 365 -6.15 -3.93 33.13
N GLU A 366 -5.86 -2.85 33.85
CA GLU A 366 -6.65 -2.42 35.01
C GLU A 366 -8.09 -2.08 34.63
N ARG A 367 -8.29 -1.43 33.49
CA ARG A 367 -9.62 -1.09 32.98
C ARG A 367 -10.38 -2.33 32.53
N MET A 368 -9.66 -3.33 32.00
CA MET A 368 -10.22 -4.56 31.47
C MET A 368 -10.67 -5.51 32.59
N ARG A 369 -9.90 -5.59 33.69
CA ARG A 369 -10.18 -6.48 34.83
C ARG A 369 -11.17 -5.93 35.85
N ASP A 370 -11.52 -4.64 35.79
CA ASP A 370 -12.45 -4.01 36.75
C ASP A 370 -13.85 -4.63 36.66
N LEU A 371 -14.27 -5.28 37.76
CA LEU A 371 -15.56 -5.96 37.90
C LEU A 371 -16.75 -4.99 37.91
N ASN A 372 -16.52 -3.73 38.25
CA ASN A 372 -17.55 -2.68 38.25
C ASN A 372 -17.49 -1.80 37.00
N GLY A 373 -16.44 -1.96 36.19
CA GLY A 373 -16.20 -1.21 34.97
C GLY A 373 -17.13 -1.61 33.82
N ARG A 374 -16.79 -1.14 32.62
CA ARG A 374 -17.55 -1.45 31.40
C ARG A 374 -17.25 -2.85 30.85
N TRP A 375 -16.00 -3.28 30.91
CA TRP A 375 -15.55 -4.52 30.28
C TRP A 375 -15.86 -5.78 31.10
N ARG A 376 -15.60 -5.74 32.41
CA ARG A 376 -15.90 -6.83 33.35
C ARG A 376 -15.40 -8.20 32.87
N ILE A 377 -14.22 -8.24 32.27
CA ILE A 377 -13.72 -9.44 31.56
C ILE A 377 -13.72 -10.70 32.44
N PRO A 378 -13.29 -10.66 33.73
CA PRO A 378 -13.35 -11.85 34.58
C PRO A 378 -14.76 -12.45 34.70
N ILE A 379 -15.81 -11.61 34.84
CA ILE A 379 -17.21 -12.06 34.93
C ILE A 379 -17.66 -12.67 33.61
N VAL A 380 -17.30 -12.04 32.49
CA VAL A 380 -17.61 -12.58 31.16
C VAL A 380 -16.93 -13.94 30.98
N PHE A 381 -15.66 -14.06 31.34
CA PHE A 381 -14.91 -15.31 31.22
C PHE A 381 -15.51 -16.40 32.11
N ASP A 382 -15.80 -16.11 33.38
CA ASP A 382 -16.48 -17.05 34.29
C ASP A 382 -17.76 -17.62 33.64
N ASN A 383 -18.64 -16.72 33.18
CA ASN A 383 -19.93 -17.08 32.60
C ASN A 383 -19.79 -17.89 31.30
N LEU A 384 -18.88 -17.50 30.40
CA LEU A 384 -18.70 -18.18 29.12
C LEU A 384 -17.99 -19.54 29.29
N ILE A 385 -16.97 -19.62 30.14
CA ILE A 385 -16.24 -20.87 30.40
C ILE A 385 -17.17 -21.89 31.06
N ALA A 386 -17.97 -21.48 32.05
CA ALA A 386 -18.89 -22.38 32.72
C ALA A 386 -19.98 -22.96 31.80
N ARG A 387 -20.36 -22.23 30.74
CA ARG A 387 -21.30 -22.72 29.72
C ARG A 387 -20.64 -23.53 28.59
N GLY A 388 -19.31 -23.53 28.51
CA GLY A 388 -18.58 -24.12 27.38
C GLY A 388 -18.60 -23.26 26.11
N ASP A 389 -18.99 -21.99 26.22
CA ASP A 389 -19.00 -21.02 25.10
C ASP A 389 -17.58 -20.55 24.72
N MET A 390 -16.60 -20.77 25.60
CA MET A 390 -15.18 -20.57 25.36
C MET A 390 -14.37 -21.58 26.22
N PRO A 391 -13.15 -21.98 25.81
CA PRO A 391 -12.34 -22.89 26.60
C PRO A 391 -11.85 -22.22 27.91
N PRO A 392 -11.47 -23.00 28.94
CA PRO A 392 -10.75 -22.47 30.09
C PRO A 392 -9.56 -21.63 29.62
N THR A 393 -9.56 -20.34 30.00
CA THR A 393 -8.62 -19.34 29.50
C THR A 393 -8.06 -18.53 30.66
N ILE A 394 -6.73 -18.53 30.81
CA ILE A 394 -6.00 -17.62 31.69
C ILE A 394 -5.89 -16.27 31.00
N ALA A 395 -6.18 -15.18 31.73
CA ALA A 395 -6.03 -13.84 31.20
C ALA A 395 -4.87 -13.09 31.88
N VAL A 396 -4.05 -12.40 31.08
CA VAL A 396 -2.99 -11.51 31.57
C VAL A 396 -3.42 -10.07 31.30
N PHE A 397 -3.63 -9.31 32.35
CA PHE A 397 -4.02 -7.89 32.28
C PHE A 397 -2.78 -7.04 32.49
N ILE A 398 -2.39 -6.23 31.51
CA ILE A 398 -1.17 -5.44 31.57
C ILE A 398 -1.40 -3.97 31.25
N ASP A 399 -1.02 -3.09 32.19
CA ASP A 399 -0.99 -1.65 31.96
C ASP A 399 0.27 -1.25 31.16
N PRO A 400 0.22 -0.13 30.43
CA PRO A 400 1.42 0.43 29.81
C PRO A 400 2.44 0.93 30.86
N GLY A 401 3.72 0.94 30.47
CA GLY A 401 4.81 1.49 31.27
C GLY A 401 4.67 2.98 31.57
N HIS A 402 5.07 3.37 32.78
CA HIS A 402 5.28 4.76 33.14
C HIS A 402 6.77 5.00 33.41
N ASP A 403 7.34 5.95 32.69
CA ASP A 403 8.69 6.47 32.91
C ASP A 403 8.83 6.95 34.35
N ASN A 404 9.71 6.31 35.11
CA ASN A 404 9.93 6.56 36.53
C ASN A 404 10.51 7.96 36.81
N THR A 405 10.98 8.67 35.78
CA THR A 405 11.52 10.03 35.91
C THR A 405 10.47 11.12 35.72
N ARG A 406 9.23 10.76 35.35
CA ARG A 406 8.15 11.70 35.08
C ARG A 406 7.08 11.64 36.16
N GLU A 407 6.38 12.75 36.35
CA GLU A 407 5.16 12.74 37.13
C GLU A 407 4.00 12.15 36.32
N ARG A 408 3.02 11.54 37.01
CA ARG A 408 1.81 11.04 36.37
C ARG A 408 0.82 12.18 36.14
N GLU A 409 0.64 12.56 34.87
CA GLU A 409 -0.45 13.46 34.48
C GLU A 409 -1.78 12.72 34.42
N SER A 410 -2.75 13.13 35.25
CA SER A 410 -4.10 12.52 35.28
C SER A 410 -4.08 10.98 35.43
N ASN A 411 -3.12 10.45 36.21
CA ASN A 411 -2.87 9.01 36.39
C ASN A 411 -2.51 8.22 35.12
N ARG A 412 -2.25 8.89 33.98
CA ARG A 412 -1.90 8.22 32.72
C ARG A 412 -0.45 7.75 32.74
N ALA A 413 -0.20 6.59 32.12
CA ALA A 413 1.16 6.12 31.90
C ALA A 413 1.80 6.90 30.75
N SER A 414 3.05 7.30 30.91
CA SER A 414 3.75 8.17 29.95
C SER A 414 4.21 7.43 28.70
N ASN A 415 4.34 6.09 28.77
CA ASN A 415 4.86 5.29 27.66
C ASN A 415 3.78 4.64 26.78
N ARG A 416 2.48 4.81 27.10
CA ARG A 416 1.37 4.12 26.44
C ARG A 416 1.44 4.20 24.91
N GLY A 417 1.58 5.41 24.36
CA GLY A 417 1.62 5.57 22.90
C GLY A 417 2.89 5.03 22.25
N PHE A 418 4.01 4.97 22.99
CA PHE A 418 5.26 4.41 22.47
C PHE A 418 5.22 2.87 22.47
N GLU A 419 4.67 2.27 23.51
CA GLU A 419 4.51 0.81 23.63
C GLU A 419 3.45 0.27 22.67
N TYR A 420 2.33 0.97 22.52
CA TYR A 420 1.14 0.40 21.88
C TYR A 420 1.02 0.72 20.39
N ASP A 421 1.33 1.96 19.99
CA ASP A 421 1.05 2.42 18.63
C ASP A 421 2.26 2.34 17.68
N SER A 422 3.46 2.05 18.19
CA SER A 422 4.65 1.87 17.36
C SER A 422 4.58 0.56 16.57
N LEU A 423 4.78 0.62 15.25
CA LEU A 423 4.94 -0.59 14.43
C LEU A 423 6.21 -1.35 14.82
N GLY A 424 6.13 -2.68 14.79
CA GLY A 424 7.28 -3.56 15.00
C GLY A 424 7.15 -4.47 16.22
N ASN A 425 8.20 -5.24 16.46
CA ASN A 425 8.14 -6.35 17.41
C ASN A 425 8.55 -5.99 18.85
N ARG A 426 8.91 -4.74 19.16
CA ARG A 426 9.46 -4.36 20.48
C ARG A 426 8.51 -4.68 21.63
N TYR A 427 7.23 -4.35 21.51
CA TYR A 427 6.22 -4.71 22.51
C TYR A 427 6.02 -6.24 22.62
N VAL A 428 6.13 -6.94 21.49
CA VAL A 428 5.98 -8.39 21.44
C VAL A 428 7.13 -9.09 22.13
N ARG A 429 8.37 -8.60 21.93
CA ARG A 429 9.55 -9.02 22.68
C ARG A 429 9.35 -8.80 24.16
N PHE A 430 8.82 -7.65 24.58
CA PHE A 430 8.47 -7.40 25.98
C PHE A 430 7.52 -8.47 26.55
N LEU A 431 6.46 -8.83 25.82
CA LEU A 431 5.58 -9.91 26.26
C LEU A 431 6.29 -11.27 26.35
N LEU A 432 7.06 -11.63 25.32
CA LEU A 432 7.63 -12.98 25.17
C LEU A 432 8.91 -13.21 25.98
N GLU A 433 9.72 -12.17 26.19
CA GLU A 433 11.01 -12.23 26.87
C GLU A 433 10.90 -11.91 28.37
N GLU A 434 9.86 -11.15 28.77
CA GLU A 434 9.72 -10.70 30.16
C GLU A 434 8.45 -11.21 30.85
N ILE A 435 7.25 -10.93 30.30
CA ILE A 435 5.99 -11.15 31.02
C ILE A 435 5.52 -12.60 30.98
N LEU A 436 5.41 -13.20 29.80
CA LEU A 436 4.90 -14.56 29.66
C LEU A 436 5.80 -15.61 30.34
N PRO A 437 7.15 -15.51 30.33
CA PRO A 437 7.98 -16.38 31.14
C PRO A 437 7.64 -16.36 32.64
N GLU A 438 7.21 -15.22 33.19
CA GLU A 438 6.77 -15.15 34.59
C GLU A 438 5.41 -15.81 34.82
N VAL A 439 4.50 -15.73 33.86
CA VAL A 439 3.23 -16.44 33.90
C VAL A 439 3.46 -17.95 33.86
N GLU A 440 4.38 -18.41 33.00
CA GLU A 440 4.71 -19.82 32.80
C GLU A 440 5.37 -20.48 34.01
N LYS A 441 6.01 -19.70 34.90
CA LYS A 441 6.51 -20.22 36.19
C LYS A 441 5.40 -20.64 37.14
N ARG A 442 4.19 -20.12 36.94
CA ARG A 442 3.04 -20.27 37.86
C ARG A 442 1.95 -21.14 37.28
N TYR A 443 1.73 -21.08 35.97
CA TYR A 443 0.64 -21.78 35.30
C TYR A 443 1.08 -22.47 34.01
N ASN A 444 0.48 -23.64 33.76
CA ASN A 444 0.64 -24.37 32.51
C ASN A 444 -0.23 -23.74 31.42
N ILE A 445 0.34 -22.78 30.68
CA ILE A 445 -0.32 -22.16 29.53
C ILE A 445 0.09 -22.83 28.21
N SER A 446 -0.86 -22.95 27.28
CA SER A 446 -0.63 -23.54 25.96
C SER A 446 0.43 -22.78 25.19
N LYS A 447 1.21 -23.52 24.38
CA LYS A 447 2.16 -22.99 23.38
C LYS A 447 1.57 -23.01 21.96
N ASP A 448 0.40 -23.62 21.78
CA ASP A 448 -0.33 -23.60 20.51
C ASP A 448 -0.83 -22.18 20.25
N PRO A 449 -0.43 -21.52 19.14
CA PRO A 449 -0.90 -20.19 18.81
C PRO A 449 -2.42 -20.11 18.59
N ASN A 450 -3.08 -21.22 18.23
CA ASN A 450 -4.54 -21.27 18.20
C ASN A 450 -5.17 -21.13 19.59
N LEU A 451 -4.45 -21.43 20.65
CA LEU A 451 -4.93 -21.27 22.03
C LEU A 451 -4.40 -19.97 22.68
N ARG A 452 -3.91 -19.03 21.86
CA ARG A 452 -3.38 -17.74 22.30
C ARG A 452 -4.06 -16.57 21.61
N ALA A 453 -4.74 -15.75 22.41
CA ALA A 453 -5.41 -14.54 21.99
C ALA A 453 -4.74 -13.30 22.60
N ILE A 454 -4.97 -12.14 21.98
CA ILE A 454 -4.56 -10.84 22.50
C ILE A 454 -5.61 -9.80 22.12
N GLY A 455 -5.88 -8.83 22.99
CA GLY A 455 -6.97 -7.90 22.74
C GLY A 455 -6.95 -6.60 23.51
N GLY A 456 -7.45 -5.55 22.88
CA GLY A 456 -7.51 -4.24 23.49
C GLY A 456 -8.49 -3.29 22.82
N SER A 457 -8.49 -2.05 23.29
CA SER A 457 -9.30 -0.97 22.74
C SER A 457 -8.45 0.26 22.48
N SER A 458 -8.77 1.05 21.44
CA SER A 458 -7.97 2.22 21.05
C SER A 458 -6.53 1.80 20.74
N SER A 459 -5.52 2.45 21.31
CA SER A 459 -4.11 2.01 21.18
C SER A 459 -3.87 0.56 21.60
N GLY A 460 -4.62 0.04 22.58
CA GLY A 460 -4.51 -1.37 22.95
C GLY A 460 -4.91 -2.32 21.82
N ALA A 461 -5.81 -1.89 20.93
CA ALA A 461 -6.29 -2.70 19.81
C ALA A 461 -5.25 -2.81 18.68
N ILE A 462 -4.61 -1.70 18.29
CA ILE A 462 -3.50 -1.74 17.33
C ILE A 462 -2.33 -2.54 17.93
N CYS A 463 -2.02 -2.36 19.21
CA CYS A 463 -0.98 -3.13 19.91
C CYS A 463 -1.22 -4.64 19.83
N ALA A 464 -2.46 -5.08 20.09
CA ALA A 464 -2.87 -6.46 19.97
C ALA A 464 -2.70 -6.99 18.53
N PHE A 465 -3.14 -6.21 17.53
CA PHE A 465 -2.97 -6.59 16.13
C PHE A 465 -1.50 -6.66 15.71
N THR A 466 -0.69 -5.67 16.08
CA THR A 466 0.77 -5.64 15.84
C THR A 466 1.44 -6.88 16.42
N ALA A 467 1.06 -7.30 17.63
CA ALA A 467 1.65 -8.48 18.25
C ALA A 467 1.37 -9.78 17.48
N ALA A 468 0.12 -10.00 17.07
CA ALA A 468 -0.24 -11.13 16.24
C ALA A 468 0.37 -11.05 14.84
N TRP A 469 0.46 -9.84 14.27
CA TRP A 469 1.06 -9.60 12.97
C TRP A 469 2.54 -9.95 12.96
N GLU A 470 3.31 -9.53 13.96
CA GLU A 470 4.75 -9.79 14.04
C GLU A 470 5.07 -11.23 14.47
N ARG A 471 4.20 -11.88 15.26
CA ARG A 471 4.43 -13.22 15.83
C ARG A 471 3.20 -14.12 15.74
N THR A 472 2.88 -14.55 14.53
CA THR A 472 1.80 -15.52 14.24
C THR A 472 2.07 -16.90 14.81
N ASP A 473 3.32 -17.20 15.17
CA ASP A 473 3.72 -18.39 15.92
C ASP A 473 3.36 -18.31 17.41
N GLN A 474 2.96 -17.12 17.90
CA GLN A 474 2.61 -16.88 19.30
C GLN A 474 1.15 -16.47 19.49
N PHE A 475 0.58 -15.62 18.62
CA PHE A 475 -0.80 -15.15 18.75
C PHE A 475 -1.51 -15.25 17.41
N GLN A 476 -2.66 -15.94 17.37
CA GLN A 476 -3.49 -16.07 16.16
C GLN A 476 -4.93 -15.59 16.36
N LYS A 477 -5.27 -15.02 17.53
CA LYS A 477 -6.60 -14.47 17.80
C LYS A 477 -6.48 -13.03 18.31
N VAL A 478 -7.19 -12.11 17.68
CA VAL A 478 -7.13 -10.68 17.99
C VAL A 478 -8.53 -10.13 18.29
N TYR A 479 -8.65 -9.45 19.43
CA TYR A 479 -9.81 -8.60 19.74
C TYR A 479 -9.44 -7.11 19.61
N SER A 480 -10.18 -6.38 18.78
CA SER A 480 -9.96 -4.97 18.48
C SER A 480 -11.25 -4.17 18.65
N ASN A 481 -11.24 -3.15 19.51
CA ASN A 481 -12.35 -2.19 19.65
C ASN A 481 -11.87 -0.76 19.44
N VAL A 482 -12.52 -0.01 18.53
CA VAL A 482 -12.20 1.39 18.18
C VAL A 482 -10.70 1.59 17.94
N GLY A 483 -10.10 0.74 17.11
CA GLY A 483 -8.63 0.62 17.01
C GLY A 483 -7.95 1.83 16.37
N SER A 484 -6.77 2.21 16.88
CA SER A 484 -6.02 3.40 16.42
C SER A 484 -5.22 3.16 15.13
N PHE A 485 -5.82 2.55 14.10
CA PHE A 485 -5.19 2.31 12.79
C PHE A 485 -5.02 3.58 11.92
N THR A 486 -4.89 4.74 12.56
CA THR A 486 -4.66 6.04 11.92
C THR A 486 -3.16 6.35 11.82
N ASN A 487 -2.78 7.55 11.35
CA ASN A 487 -1.37 7.97 11.26
C ASN A 487 -0.74 8.29 12.63
N LEU A 488 -1.18 7.58 13.66
CA LEU A 488 -0.57 7.59 14.98
C LEU A 488 0.58 6.58 14.93
N ARG A 489 1.81 7.08 14.75
CA ARG A 489 3.07 6.29 14.64
C ARG A 489 3.08 5.24 13.52
N GLY A 490 2.29 5.45 12.47
CA GLY A 490 2.28 4.63 11.25
C GLY A 490 1.16 3.57 11.18
N GLY A 491 0.18 3.57 12.08
CA GLY A 491 -0.93 2.60 12.08
C GLY A 491 -1.73 2.53 10.76
N ASN A 492 -1.82 3.65 10.05
CA ASN A 492 -2.46 3.78 8.73
C ASN A 492 -1.77 2.96 7.61
N LEU A 493 -0.59 2.39 7.86
CA LEU A 493 0.08 1.49 6.92
C LEU A 493 -0.58 0.11 6.87
N TYR A 494 -1.22 -0.34 7.97
CA TYR A 494 -1.69 -1.72 8.08
C TYR A 494 -2.66 -2.17 6.97
N PRO A 495 -3.65 -1.38 6.52
CA PRO A 495 -4.51 -1.81 5.41
C PRO A 495 -3.72 -2.17 4.15
N SER A 496 -2.67 -1.40 3.86
CA SER A 496 -1.76 -1.67 2.76
C SER A 496 -0.87 -2.90 2.98
N LEU A 497 -0.37 -3.06 4.21
CA LEU A 497 0.48 -4.20 4.56
C LEU A 497 -0.29 -5.51 4.47
N VAL A 498 -1.54 -5.52 4.93
CA VAL A 498 -2.46 -6.66 4.83
C VAL A 498 -2.63 -7.06 3.37
N ARG A 499 -2.97 -6.11 2.47
CA ARG A 499 -3.20 -6.38 1.04
C ARG A 499 -1.97 -6.88 0.27
N LYS A 500 -0.77 -6.54 0.74
CA LYS A 500 0.51 -6.78 0.05
C LYS A 500 1.40 -7.80 0.78
N THR A 501 0.88 -8.46 1.80
CA THR A 501 1.57 -9.56 2.47
C THR A 501 0.72 -10.80 2.28
N GLU A 502 1.36 -11.94 2.14
CA GLU A 502 0.66 -13.22 2.21
C GLU A 502 -0.27 -13.27 3.45
N PRO A 503 -1.52 -13.74 3.31
CA PRO A 503 -2.44 -13.88 4.43
C PRO A 503 -1.82 -14.66 5.58
N LYS A 504 -1.77 -14.01 6.74
CA LYS A 504 -1.31 -14.60 7.99
C LYS A 504 -2.47 -15.35 8.66
N PRO A 505 -2.23 -16.46 9.38
CA PRO A 505 -3.27 -17.27 10.01
C PRO A 505 -3.80 -16.58 11.29
N ILE A 506 -4.37 -15.39 11.15
CA ILE A 506 -4.88 -14.58 12.26
C ILE A 506 -6.39 -14.49 12.13
N ARG A 507 -7.11 -14.78 13.21
CA ARG A 507 -8.53 -14.55 13.38
C ARG A 507 -8.76 -13.23 14.11
N ILE A 508 -9.55 -12.32 13.53
CA ILE A 508 -9.71 -10.94 14.03
C ILE A 508 -11.17 -10.60 14.26
N TYR A 509 -11.50 -10.24 15.50
CA TYR A 509 -12.75 -9.55 15.81
C TYR A 509 -12.48 -8.05 15.92
N MET A 510 -13.23 -7.25 15.17
CA MET A 510 -13.20 -5.80 15.20
C MET A 510 -14.57 -5.24 15.58
N SER A 511 -14.57 -4.12 16.28
CA SER A 511 -15.77 -3.30 16.48
C SER A 511 -15.42 -1.81 16.44
N ASP A 512 -16.26 -1.01 15.78
CA ASP A 512 -16.12 0.44 15.70
C ASP A 512 -17.46 1.12 15.40
N THR A 513 -17.48 2.45 15.34
CA THR A 513 -18.69 3.26 15.31
C THR A 513 -18.49 4.54 14.50
N SER A 514 -19.56 5.07 13.88
CA SER A 514 -19.45 6.31 13.10
C SER A 514 -19.14 7.56 13.93
N GLY A 515 -19.47 7.54 15.23
CA GLY A 515 -19.19 8.63 16.19
C GLY A 515 -17.82 8.53 16.85
N ASP A 516 -16.96 7.64 16.37
CA ASP A 516 -15.58 7.54 16.80
C ASP A 516 -14.77 8.78 16.36
N VAL A 517 -13.57 8.96 16.90
CA VAL A 517 -12.81 10.20 16.85
C VAL A 517 -12.25 10.51 15.45
N ASP A 518 -12.35 11.77 15.06
CA ASP A 518 -11.62 12.37 13.93
C ASP A 518 -10.70 13.48 14.48
N ASN A 519 -9.38 13.31 14.31
CA ASN A 519 -8.38 14.21 14.89
C ASN A 519 -7.14 14.38 14.01
N ALA A 520 -6.08 15.00 14.54
CA ALA A 520 -4.84 15.27 13.79
C ALA A 520 -4.17 14.03 13.19
N PHE A 521 -4.48 12.82 13.69
CA PHE A 521 -3.90 11.56 13.22
C PHE A 521 -4.72 10.88 12.12
N GLY A 522 -6.02 11.20 12.00
CA GLY A 522 -6.92 10.57 11.03
C GLY A 522 -8.36 10.47 11.52
N SER A 523 -9.22 9.96 10.64
CA SER A 523 -10.57 9.50 11.00
C SER A 523 -10.49 8.03 11.42
N TRP A 524 -10.75 7.75 12.69
CA TRP A 524 -10.68 6.40 13.25
C TRP A 524 -11.77 5.47 12.67
N PRO A 525 -13.04 5.92 12.50
CA PRO A 525 -14.05 5.10 11.84
C PRO A 525 -13.65 4.68 10.42
N LEU A 526 -13.10 5.61 9.62
CA LEU A 526 -12.64 5.31 8.27
C LEU A 526 -11.43 4.36 8.27
N ALA A 527 -10.50 4.52 9.22
CA ALA A 527 -9.34 3.65 9.34
C ALA A 527 -9.72 2.20 9.69
N ASN A 528 -10.67 1.97 10.61
CA ASN A 528 -11.15 0.61 10.91
C ASN A 528 -11.96 0.02 9.74
N GLN A 529 -12.73 0.83 9.01
CA GLN A 529 -13.37 0.40 7.75
C GLN A 529 -12.34 -0.02 6.69
N GLN A 530 -11.24 0.74 6.54
CA GLN A 530 -10.15 0.38 5.62
C GLN A 530 -9.46 -0.93 6.04
N MET A 531 -9.23 -1.15 7.35
CA MET A 531 -8.70 -2.40 7.88
C MET A 531 -9.62 -3.59 7.58
N SER A 532 -10.92 -3.49 7.90
CA SER A 532 -11.89 -4.55 7.60
C SER A 532 -11.99 -4.83 6.09
N SER A 533 -11.95 -3.78 5.26
CA SER A 533 -11.92 -3.94 3.80
C SER A 533 -10.66 -4.68 3.32
N ALA A 534 -9.50 -4.41 3.91
CA ALA A 534 -8.26 -5.12 3.59
C ALA A 534 -8.30 -6.60 4.01
N PHE A 535 -8.87 -6.90 5.19
CA PHE A 535 -9.08 -8.28 5.64
C PHE A 535 -10.03 -9.04 4.73
N SER A 536 -11.14 -8.42 4.33
CA SER A 536 -12.10 -9.01 3.39
C SER A 536 -11.44 -9.35 2.05
N TYR A 537 -10.70 -8.39 1.48
CA TYR A 537 -10.02 -8.58 0.20
C TYR A 537 -9.01 -9.74 0.24
N MET A 538 -8.23 -9.85 1.33
CA MET A 538 -7.24 -10.93 1.49
C MET A 538 -7.81 -12.24 2.05
N GLY A 539 -9.13 -12.34 2.25
CA GLY A 539 -9.80 -13.55 2.71
C GLY A 539 -9.46 -13.94 4.16
N TYR A 540 -9.14 -12.97 5.03
CA TYR A 540 -8.89 -13.23 6.45
C TYR A 540 -10.15 -13.70 7.18
N ASP A 541 -9.95 -14.53 8.20
CA ASP A 541 -10.97 -14.88 9.18
C ASP A 541 -11.24 -13.66 10.08
N HIS A 542 -12.16 -12.79 9.65
CA HIS A 542 -12.45 -11.56 10.36
C HIS A 542 -13.95 -11.28 10.47
N ARG A 543 -14.31 -10.58 11.55
CA ARG A 543 -15.66 -10.03 11.78
C ARG A 543 -15.54 -8.58 12.18
N PHE A 544 -16.39 -7.71 11.62
CA PHE A 544 -16.43 -6.30 11.96
C PHE A 544 -17.85 -5.88 12.35
N ASP A 545 -18.07 -5.66 13.64
CA ASP A 545 -19.35 -5.16 14.15
C ASP A 545 -19.33 -3.62 14.17
N TRP A 546 -20.38 -3.01 13.59
CA TRP A 546 -20.48 -1.56 13.41
C TRP A 546 -21.72 -0.99 14.12
N ALA A 547 -21.59 0.22 14.67
CA ALA A 547 -22.73 0.98 15.19
C ALA A 547 -22.70 2.45 14.75
N GLU A 548 -23.89 3.04 14.61
CA GLU A 548 -24.00 4.47 14.32
C GLU A 548 -23.94 5.31 15.60
N GLY A 549 -23.12 6.36 15.55
CA GLY A 549 -23.15 7.49 16.47
C GLY A 549 -22.60 7.25 17.86
N TYR A 550 -22.13 6.09 18.27
CA TYR A 550 -21.49 5.96 19.59
C TYR A 550 -20.18 6.77 19.63
N ALA A 551 -19.90 7.47 20.74
CA ALA A 551 -18.63 8.19 20.90
C ALA A 551 -17.43 7.25 21.12
N HIS A 552 -16.20 7.75 20.95
CA HIS A 552 -14.94 7.03 21.31
C HIS A 552 -14.93 6.61 22.80
N ASN A 553 -15.49 5.45 23.11
CA ASN A 553 -15.59 4.91 24.46
C ASN A 553 -15.74 3.37 24.42
N ALA A 554 -15.96 2.75 25.58
CA ALA A 554 -16.14 1.29 25.66
C ALA A 554 -17.60 0.85 25.60
N ASP A 555 -18.57 1.75 25.41
CA ASP A 555 -19.99 1.42 25.55
C ASP A 555 -20.41 0.38 24.51
N PHE A 556 -20.13 0.63 23.23
CA PHE A 556 -20.44 -0.33 22.17
C PHE A 556 -19.57 -1.59 22.26
N GLY A 557 -18.23 -1.43 22.35
CA GLY A 557 -17.30 -2.56 22.41
C GLY A 557 -17.58 -3.52 23.56
N SER A 558 -17.86 -3.01 24.77
CA SER A 558 -18.20 -3.85 25.93
C SER A 558 -19.53 -4.58 25.76
N SER A 559 -20.50 -3.98 25.06
CA SER A 559 -21.78 -4.64 24.75
C SER A 559 -21.64 -5.81 23.78
N LYS A 560 -20.54 -5.87 23.02
CA LYS A 560 -20.25 -6.91 22.03
C LYS A 560 -19.17 -7.90 22.48
N PHE A 561 -18.49 -7.61 23.58
CA PHE A 561 -17.34 -8.39 24.03
C PHE A 561 -17.68 -9.87 24.27
N PRO A 562 -18.81 -10.25 24.91
CA PRO A 562 -19.15 -11.67 25.10
C PRO A 562 -19.33 -12.43 23.78
N GLU A 563 -20.00 -11.84 22.79
CA GLU A 563 -20.19 -12.40 21.45
C GLU A 563 -18.89 -12.45 20.66
N ALA A 564 -18.02 -11.46 20.86
CA ALA A 564 -16.67 -11.48 20.31
C ALA A 564 -15.86 -12.66 20.84
N MET A 565 -15.96 -12.98 22.14
CA MET A 565 -15.25 -14.11 22.73
C MET A 565 -15.78 -15.44 22.20
N LYS A 566 -17.11 -15.60 22.12
CA LYS A 566 -17.75 -16.77 21.48
C LYS A 566 -17.25 -16.97 20.05
N TRP A 567 -17.22 -15.89 19.27
CA TRP A 567 -16.78 -15.95 17.88
C TRP A 567 -15.28 -16.19 17.74
N LEU A 568 -14.44 -15.58 18.57
CA LEU A 568 -12.98 -15.78 18.53
C LEU A 568 -12.61 -17.21 18.91
N TRP A 569 -13.28 -17.79 19.91
CA TRP A 569 -13.00 -19.13 20.44
C TRP A 569 -13.78 -20.27 19.79
N ARG A 570 -14.56 -20.00 18.74
CA ARG A 570 -15.29 -21.04 18.00
C ARG A 570 -14.34 -22.05 17.33
N ASP A 571 -14.82 -23.28 17.19
CA ASP A 571 -14.07 -24.40 16.59
C ASP A 571 -14.17 -24.45 15.06
N GLU A 572 -15.11 -23.71 14.46
CA GLU A 572 -15.33 -23.70 13.02
C GLU A 572 -14.05 -23.30 12.26
N GLN A 573 -13.74 -24.03 11.19
CA GLN A 573 -12.63 -23.68 10.30
C GLN A 573 -13.08 -22.61 9.30
N HIS A 574 -12.29 -21.56 9.18
CA HIS A 574 -12.50 -20.51 8.19
C HIS A 574 -12.14 -21.01 6.80
N HIS A 575 -13.02 -20.76 5.84
CA HIS A 575 -12.78 -20.99 4.43
C HIS A 575 -12.66 -19.63 3.76
N ALA A 576 -11.45 -19.29 3.30
CA ALA A 576 -11.20 -18.01 2.68
C ALA A 576 -12.06 -17.83 1.42
N THR A 577 -12.69 -16.66 1.32
CA THR A 577 -13.36 -16.19 0.11
C THR A 577 -12.59 -14.98 -0.38
N TYR A 578 -12.36 -14.92 -1.69
CA TYR A 578 -11.61 -13.85 -2.33
C TYR A 578 -12.53 -13.14 -3.29
N ASP A 579 -12.56 -11.82 -3.20
CA ASP A 579 -13.22 -10.97 -4.18
C ASP A 579 -12.16 -10.08 -4.84
N THR A 580 -11.82 -10.44 -6.09
CA THR A 580 -10.86 -9.74 -6.93
C THR A 580 -11.52 -9.17 -8.17
N SER A 581 -12.87 -9.02 -8.19
CA SER A 581 -13.58 -8.49 -9.37
C SER A 581 -13.18 -7.06 -9.72
N ASP A 582 -12.70 -6.31 -8.73
CA ASP A 582 -12.26 -4.92 -8.86
C ASP A 582 -10.76 -4.79 -9.19
N ASP A 583 -10.01 -5.88 -9.25
CA ASP A 583 -8.62 -5.83 -9.70
C ASP A 583 -8.57 -5.45 -11.18
N LEU A 584 -7.84 -4.40 -11.50
CA LEU A 584 -7.64 -3.99 -12.90
C LEU A 584 -6.73 -5.01 -13.61
N GLY A 585 -6.76 -5.02 -14.94
CA GLY A 585 -5.97 -5.99 -15.73
C GLY A 585 -4.47 -5.99 -15.43
N GLY A 586 -3.91 -4.83 -15.05
CA GLY A 586 -2.51 -4.71 -14.63
C GLY A 586 -2.24 -5.04 -13.16
N ASP A 587 -3.26 -5.31 -12.34
CA ASP A 587 -3.11 -5.59 -10.92
C ASP A 587 -2.76 -7.08 -10.74
N LEU A 588 -1.45 -7.34 -10.68
CA LEU A 588 -0.85 -8.67 -10.59
C LEU A 588 -0.68 -9.12 -9.13
N THR A 589 -1.81 -9.24 -8.44
CA THR A 589 -1.89 -9.41 -6.98
C THR A 589 -1.34 -10.75 -6.48
N LEU A 590 -0.96 -10.82 -5.20
CA LEU A 590 -0.56 -12.09 -4.57
C LEU A 590 -1.65 -13.17 -4.64
N LEU A 591 -2.93 -12.80 -4.62
CA LEU A 591 -4.04 -13.76 -4.69
C LEU A 591 -4.13 -14.47 -6.05
N LYS A 592 -3.61 -13.85 -7.11
CA LYS A 592 -3.47 -14.47 -8.44
C LYS A 592 -2.20 -15.33 -8.56
N LEU A 593 -1.32 -15.27 -7.56
CA LEU A 593 0.01 -15.88 -7.59
C LEU A 593 0.14 -17.05 -6.61
N LEU A 594 -0.33 -16.89 -5.38
CA LEU A 594 -0.20 -17.86 -4.32
C LEU A 594 -1.12 -19.06 -4.54
N VAL A 595 -0.59 -20.26 -4.37
CA VAL A 595 -1.40 -21.49 -4.31
C VAL A 595 -1.82 -21.69 -2.85
N PRO A 596 -3.14 -21.81 -2.56
CA PRO A 596 -3.61 -22.00 -1.20
C PRO A 596 -2.96 -23.22 -0.52
N ASN A 597 -2.52 -23.04 0.73
CA ASN A 597 -1.83 -24.06 1.55
C ASN A 597 -0.43 -24.51 1.05
N GLU A 598 0.13 -23.87 0.03
CA GLU A 598 1.50 -24.13 -0.44
C GLU A 598 2.49 -23.12 0.16
N GLY A 599 3.50 -23.64 0.86
CA GLY A 599 4.54 -22.88 1.53
C GLY A 599 5.93 -23.02 0.88
N TRP A 600 6.96 -22.63 1.62
CA TRP A 600 8.36 -22.85 1.23
C TRP A 600 8.79 -24.29 1.55
N GLU A 601 9.41 -24.95 0.57
CA GLU A 601 10.00 -26.29 0.68
C GLU A 601 11.53 -26.17 0.68
N LEU A 602 12.20 -26.89 1.58
CA LEU A 602 13.67 -26.98 1.58
C LEU A 602 14.15 -27.83 0.40
N VAL A 603 15.12 -27.32 -0.36
CA VAL A 603 15.73 -27.99 -1.51
C VAL A 603 17.16 -28.42 -1.22
N ALA A 604 17.94 -27.55 -0.59
CA ALA A 604 19.34 -27.83 -0.22
C ALA A 604 19.68 -27.13 1.09
N THR A 605 20.59 -27.71 1.86
CA THR A 605 21.11 -27.19 3.14
C THR A 605 22.61 -27.42 3.21
N ASP A 606 23.24 -26.94 4.28
CA ASP A 606 24.66 -27.15 4.60
C ASP A 606 25.62 -26.60 3.53
N LEU A 607 25.14 -25.60 2.78
CA LEU A 607 25.94 -24.85 1.82
C LEU A 607 26.81 -23.83 2.55
N GLY A 608 27.97 -23.52 1.98
CA GLY A 608 28.83 -22.47 2.50
C GLY A 608 28.21 -21.07 2.30
N PHE A 609 27.74 -20.78 1.09
CA PHE A 609 26.93 -19.60 0.78
C PHE A 609 26.22 -19.79 -0.58
N ALA A 610 24.90 -19.95 -0.56
CA ALA A 610 24.08 -20.16 -1.74
C ALA A 610 23.85 -18.85 -2.50
N ASP A 611 24.12 -18.87 -3.81
CA ASP A 611 23.90 -17.72 -4.68
C ASP A 611 23.69 -18.16 -6.15
N ALA A 612 23.58 -17.18 -7.04
CA ALA A 612 23.51 -17.35 -8.48
C ALA A 612 22.40 -18.33 -8.97
N PRO A 613 21.16 -18.24 -8.47
CA PRO A 613 20.07 -19.06 -8.96
C PRO A 613 19.73 -18.68 -10.41
N CYS A 614 19.69 -19.66 -11.31
CA CYS A 614 19.14 -19.48 -12.66
C CYS A 614 18.40 -20.73 -13.13
N SER A 615 17.74 -20.66 -14.29
CA SER A 615 17.05 -21.80 -14.89
C SER A 615 17.23 -21.86 -16.40
N ASP A 616 17.11 -23.06 -16.94
CA ASP A 616 17.05 -23.27 -18.39
C ASP A 616 15.60 -23.34 -18.89
N SER A 617 15.42 -23.44 -20.21
CA SER A 617 14.09 -23.52 -20.84
C SER A 617 13.30 -24.78 -20.45
N ASP A 618 13.99 -25.84 -20.02
CA ASP A 618 13.35 -27.08 -19.55
C ASP A 618 12.88 -26.97 -18.09
N GLY A 619 13.22 -25.88 -17.41
CA GLY A 619 12.89 -25.62 -16.01
C GLY A 619 13.86 -26.28 -15.03
N ASN A 620 15.05 -26.73 -15.46
CA ASN A 620 16.06 -27.17 -14.51
C ASN A 620 16.58 -25.96 -13.73
N PHE A 621 16.80 -26.14 -12.43
CA PHE A 621 17.29 -25.10 -11.53
C PHE A 621 18.80 -25.25 -11.33
N TYR A 622 19.53 -24.14 -11.35
CA TYR A 622 20.97 -24.09 -11.15
C TYR A 622 21.32 -23.11 -10.04
N PHE A 623 22.40 -23.36 -9.31
CA PHE A 623 22.91 -22.45 -8.27
C PHE A 623 24.40 -22.67 -8.03
N SER A 624 25.05 -21.73 -7.35
CA SER A 624 26.43 -21.86 -6.89
C SER A 624 26.53 -21.90 -5.36
N ASP A 625 27.41 -22.76 -4.84
CA ASP A 625 27.96 -22.58 -3.49
C ASP A 625 29.27 -21.79 -3.59
N MET A 626 29.22 -20.52 -3.18
CA MET A 626 30.35 -19.61 -3.34
C MET A 626 31.50 -19.88 -2.37
N ARG A 627 31.24 -20.53 -1.23
CA ARG A 627 32.26 -20.79 -0.19
C ARG A 627 32.77 -22.23 -0.18
N ALA A 628 32.02 -23.16 -0.76
CA ALA A 628 32.50 -24.47 -1.17
C ALA A 628 32.38 -24.58 -2.70
N PRO A 629 33.34 -24.03 -3.48
CA PRO A 629 33.21 -23.75 -4.91
C PRO A 629 32.62 -24.90 -5.71
N ALA A 630 31.35 -24.75 -6.09
CA ALA A 630 30.64 -25.70 -6.94
C ALA A 630 29.44 -25.01 -7.60
N VAL A 631 29.10 -25.46 -8.80
CA VAL A 631 27.84 -25.18 -9.47
C VAL A 631 27.02 -26.47 -9.50
N PHE A 632 25.75 -26.37 -9.11
CA PHE A 632 24.83 -27.50 -9.03
C PHE A 632 23.66 -27.33 -9.98
N ARG A 633 23.07 -28.46 -10.37
CA ARG A 633 21.79 -28.57 -11.09
C ARG A 633 20.80 -29.41 -10.30
N VAL A 634 19.58 -28.92 -10.16
CA VAL A 634 18.40 -29.69 -9.75
C VAL A 634 17.51 -29.84 -10.99
N LYS A 635 17.09 -31.07 -11.28
CA LYS A 635 16.23 -31.32 -12.45
C LYS A 635 14.87 -30.66 -12.28
N ALA A 636 14.23 -30.27 -13.38
CA ALA A 636 12.87 -29.72 -13.36
C ALA A 636 11.88 -30.66 -12.65
N SER A 637 12.04 -31.98 -12.81
CA SER A 637 11.26 -33.01 -12.12
C SER A 637 11.52 -33.10 -10.60
N GLY A 638 12.44 -32.31 -10.05
CA GLY A 638 12.97 -32.45 -8.70
C GLY A 638 14.09 -33.49 -8.58
N GLY A 639 14.56 -33.70 -7.35
CA GLY A 639 15.67 -34.59 -7.00
C GLY A 639 16.83 -33.86 -6.33
N GLU A 640 17.85 -34.61 -5.96
CA GLU A 640 19.05 -34.07 -5.30
C GLU A 640 19.88 -33.18 -6.22
N PRO A 641 20.55 -32.13 -5.69
CA PRO A 641 21.50 -31.32 -6.44
C PRO A 641 22.66 -32.16 -7.03
N ILE A 642 22.91 -31.98 -8.33
CA ILE A 642 24.00 -32.64 -9.07
C ILE A 642 25.07 -31.61 -9.37
N LYS A 643 26.30 -31.82 -8.90
CA LYS A 643 27.42 -30.93 -9.23
C LYS A 643 27.78 -31.03 -10.71
N ILE A 644 27.90 -29.89 -11.38
CA ILE A 644 28.24 -29.78 -12.81
C ILE A 644 29.59 -29.09 -13.07
N ALA A 645 30.08 -28.27 -12.13
CA ALA A 645 31.40 -27.63 -12.21
C ALA A 645 31.96 -27.31 -10.81
N ASP A 646 33.29 -27.18 -10.68
CA ASP A 646 34.01 -26.80 -9.45
C ASP A 646 34.33 -25.29 -9.43
N GLU A 647 33.33 -24.46 -9.73
CA GLU A 647 33.48 -23.00 -9.79
C GLU A 647 32.56 -22.30 -8.80
N ALA A 648 33.06 -21.20 -8.21
CA ALA A 648 32.25 -20.27 -7.42
C ALA A 648 31.81 -19.11 -8.34
N CYS A 649 30.50 -18.92 -8.47
CA CYS A 649 29.91 -17.84 -9.25
C CYS A 649 28.91 -17.05 -8.39
N SER A 650 28.94 -15.72 -8.47
CA SER A 650 27.95 -14.86 -7.78
C SER A 650 26.70 -14.59 -8.61
N GLY A 651 26.76 -14.84 -9.91
CA GLY A 651 25.65 -14.74 -10.86
C GLY A 651 25.86 -15.81 -11.94
N LEU A 652 24.75 -16.41 -12.38
CA LEU A 652 24.70 -17.42 -13.42
C LEU A 652 23.53 -17.07 -14.33
N GLU A 653 23.70 -17.20 -15.64
CA GLU A 653 22.61 -16.94 -16.59
C GLU A 653 22.83 -17.74 -17.87
N PHE A 654 21.75 -18.20 -18.49
CA PHE A 654 21.82 -18.84 -19.80
C PHE A 654 21.80 -17.77 -20.90
N GLY A 655 22.81 -17.81 -21.77
CA GLY A 655 22.88 -16.97 -22.95
C GLY A 655 22.35 -17.67 -24.21
N PRO A 656 22.56 -17.06 -25.38
CA PRO A 656 22.24 -17.66 -26.67
C PRO A 656 22.84 -19.07 -26.83
N SER A 657 22.16 -19.94 -27.59
CA SER A 657 22.56 -21.33 -27.80
C SER A 657 22.62 -22.19 -26.52
N ASN A 658 21.92 -21.80 -25.46
CA ASN A 658 21.81 -22.53 -24.20
C ASN A 658 23.17 -22.75 -23.49
N VAL A 659 24.07 -21.77 -23.60
CA VAL A 659 25.36 -21.75 -22.91
C VAL A 659 25.20 -21.10 -21.54
N LEU A 660 25.72 -21.74 -20.48
CA LEU A 660 25.71 -21.17 -19.13
C LEU A 660 26.90 -20.25 -18.94
N TYR A 661 26.64 -19.02 -18.49
CA TYR A 661 27.66 -18.02 -18.16
C TYR A 661 27.72 -17.80 -16.65
N GLY A 662 28.88 -17.40 -16.13
CA GLY A 662 29.10 -17.18 -14.69
C GLY A 662 29.95 -15.96 -14.35
N CYS A 663 29.52 -15.23 -13.32
CA CYS A 663 30.21 -14.08 -12.72
C CYS A 663 31.28 -14.55 -11.73
N GLN A 664 32.55 -14.22 -11.97
CA GLN A 664 33.63 -14.48 -11.02
C GLN A 664 34.33 -13.19 -10.58
N GLY A 665 33.64 -12.38 -9.78
CA GLY A 665 34.16 -11.12 -9.25
C GLY A 665 35.51 -11.24 -8.53
N ALA A 666 35.74 -12.32 -7.77
CA ALA A 666 37.01 -12.54 -7.08
C ALA A 666 38.19 -12.90 -8.02
N LYS A 667 37.89 -13.38 -9.24
CA LYS A 667 38.87 -13.71 -10.28
C LYS A 667 38.89 -12.70 -11.43
N ASN A 668 38.17 -11.58 -11.27
CA ASN A 668 38.00 -10.49 -12.23
C ASN A 668 37.61 -10.93 -13.66
N ARG A 669 36.62 -11.83 -13.81
CA ARG A 669 36.28 -12.40 -15.12
C ARG A 669 34.82 -12.87 -15.24
N ILE A 670 34.37 -12.98 -16.49
CA ILE A 670 33.18 -13.74 -16.90
C ILE A 670 33.63 -15.03 -17.56
N ILE A 671 32.95 -16.12 -17.23
CA ILE A 671 33.20 -17.43 -17.81
C ILE A 671 31.97 -18.00 -18.51
N SER A 672 32.16 -18.93 -19.42
CA SER A 672 31.15 -19.91 -19.83
C SER A 672 31.48 -21.28 -19.26
N ILE A 673 30.45 -22.09 -19.00
CA ILE A 673 30.55 -23.45 -18.48
C ILE A 673 29.84 -24.39 -19.46
N ALA A 674 30.57 -25.35 -20.00
CA ALA A 674 30.00 -26.42 -20.82
C ALA A 674 29.26 -27.42 -19.92
N MET A 675 27.95 -27.59 -20.13
CA MET A 675 27.06 -28.32 -19.21
C MET A 675 27.31 -29.84 -19.14
N ASP A 676 27.92 -30.40 -20.18
CA ASP A 676 28.20 -31.83 -20.33
C ASP A 676 29.54 -32.23 -19.72
N THR A 677 30.53 -31.34 -19.80
CA THR A 677 31.93 -31.61 -19.45
C THR A 677 32.41 -30.82 -18.23
N GLY A 678 31.69 -29.77 -17.84
CA GLY A 678 32.11 -28.80 -16.82
C GLY A 678 33.29 -27.92 -17.27
N MET A 679 33.67 -27.95 -18.55
CA MET A 679 34.79 -27.15 -19.05
C MET A 679 34.47 -25.66 -19.00
N VAL A 680 35.44 -24.89 -18.51
CA VAL A 680 35.33 -23.44 -18.31
C VAL A 680 36.11 -22.71 -19.40
N GLN A 681 35.49 -21.72 -20.02
CA GLN A 681 36.17 -20.77 -20.92
C GLN A 681 36.02 -19.34 -20.39
N VAL A 682 37.06 -18.53 -20.52
CA VAL A 682 37.00 -17.10 -20.16
C VAL A 682 36.41 -16.34 -21.33
N ILE A 683 35.31 -15.64 -21.10
CA ILE A 683 34.60 -14.81 -22.09
C ILE A 683 35.10 -13.37 -22.03
N ALA A 684 35.34 -12.86 -20.82
CA ALA A 684 35.90 -11.54 -20.60
C ALA A 684 36.76 -11.50 -19.33
N GLY A 685 37.87 -10.77 -19.37
CA GLY A 685 38.69 -10.43 -18.22
C GLY A 685 38.55 -8.95 -17.83
N ASP A 686 39.26 -8.54 -16.77
CA ASP A 686 39.32 -7.15 -16.30
C ASP A 686 37.97 -6.53 -15.92
N VAL A 687 37.09 -7.37 -15.37
CA VAL A 687 35.76 -6.99 -14.89
C VAL A 687 35.54 -7.51 -13.47
N THR A 688 34.76 -6.82 -12.65
CA THR A 688 34.43 -7.21 -11.26
C THR A 688 32.93 -7.53 -11.10
N PRO A 689 32.43 -8.55 -11.83
CA PRO A 689 31.01 -8.81 -11.92
C PRO A 689 30.43 -9.34 -10.61
N ASN A 690 29.19 -8.94 -10.32
CA ASN A 690 28.37 -9.49 -9.24
C ASN A 690 27.24 -10.34 -9.84
N ASP A 691 26.32 -9.74 -10.59
CA ASP A 691 25.22 -10.43 -11.26
C ASP A 691 25.17 -10.08 -12.76
N MET A 692 24.41 -10.82 -13.56
CA MET A 692 24.34 -10.62 -15.01
C MET A 692 22.94 -10.83 -15.62
N ALA A 693 22.68 -10.17 -16.75
CA ALA A 693 21.56 -10.46 -17.63
C ALA A 693 22.03 -10.50 -19.08
N ILE A 694 21.51 -11.45 -19.87
CA ILE A 694 21.99 -11.70 -21.24
C ILE A 694 20.86 -11.49 -22.24
N THR A 695 21.11 -10.67 -23.26
CA THR A 695 20.18 -10.45 -24.36
C THR A 695 20.25 -11.58 -25.38
N LYS A 696 19.15 -11.76 -26.14
CA LYS A 696 19.12 -12.70 -27.27
C LYS A 696 20.14 -12.37 -28.36
N ASP A 697 20.51 -11.10 -28.47
CA ASP A 697 21.48 -10.57 -29.44
C ASP A 697 22.94 -10.70 -28.97
N GLY A 698 23.20 -11.35 -27.83
CA GLY A 698 24.57 -11.66 -27.39
C GLY A 698 25.26 -10.56 -26.59
N PHE A 699 24.53 -9.59 -26.05
CA PHE A 699 25.07 -8.67 -25.03
C PHE A 699 24.86 -9.20 -23.61
N ILE A 700 25.95 -9.29 -22.83
CA ILE A 700 25.92 -9.53 -21.39
C ILE A 700 25.98 -8.17 -20.68
N TYR A 701 24.99 -7.85 -19.86
CA TYR A 701 25.08 -6.78 -18.89
C TYR A 701 25.51 -7.35 -17.55
N ILE A 702 26.49 -6.72 -16.91
CA ILE A 702 26.95 -7.08 -15.58
C ILE A 702 26.84 -5.89 -14.64
N THR A 703 26.55 -6.16 -13.39
CA THR A 703 26.70 -5.18 -12.31
C THR A 703 28.09 -5.30 -11.70
N GLU A 704 28.77 -4.16 -11.55
CA GLU A 704 30.04 -4.07 -10.84
C GLU A 704 29.83 -3.26 -9.55
N THR A 705 29.29 -3.92 -8.52
CA THR A 705 28.76 -3.26 -7.30
C THR A 705 29.75 -2.30 -6.64
N ARG A 706 31.04 -2.69 -6.56
CA ARG A 706 32.09 -1.86 -5.93
C ARG A 706 32.54 -0.70 -6.81
N ALA A 707 32.35 -0.82 -8.12
CA ALA A 707 32.68 0.22 -9.10
C ALA A 707 31.49 1.14 -9.40
N HIS A 708 30.31 0.87 -8.82
CA HIS A 708 29.10 1.70 -8.98
C HIS A 708 28.63 1.86 -10.43
N GLN A 709 28.84 0.83 -11.26
CA GLN A 709 28.57 0.89 -12.69
C GLN A 709 27.91 -0.38 -13.23
N ILE A 710 27.27 -0.23 -14.39
CA ILE A 710 26.79 -1.33 -15.22
C ILE A 710 27.69 -1.39 -16.46
N ARG A 711 28.21 -2.58 -16.74
CA ARG A 711 29.06 -2.82 -17.92
C ARG A 711 28.38 -3.78 -18.87
N ARG A 712 28.43 -3.48 -20.16
CA ARG A 712 28.06 -4.37 -21.25
C ARG A 712 29.29 -5.06 -21.82
N ILE A 713 29.11 -6.32 -22.19
CA ILE A 713 30.07 -7.15 -22.88
C ILE A 713 29.37 -7.70 -24.13
N ASP A 714 30.00 -7.55 -25.29
CA ASP A 714 29.59 -8.22 -26.52
C ASP A 714 30.23 -9.62 -26.55
N ILE A 715 29.42 -10.68 -26.59
CA ILE A 715 29.91 -12.07 -26.46
C ILE A 715 30.87 -12.45 -27.60
N ASP A 716 30.60 -11.97 -28.81
CA ASP A 716 31.35 -12.37 -29.99
C ASP A 716 32.70 -11.68 -30.09
N SER A 717 32.75 -10.39 -29.74
CA SER A 717 33.97 -9.57 -29.83
C SER A 717 34.74 -9.46 -28.51
N GLY A 718 34.10 -9.73 -27.38
CA GLY A 718 34.63 -9.46 -26.04
C GLY A 718 34.69 -7.97 -25.69
N HIS A 719 34.12 -7.09 -26.51
CA HIS A 719 34.22 -5.64 -26.32
C HIS A 719 33.47 -5.19 -25.05
N LEU A 720 34.18 -4.45 -24.19
CA LEU A 720 33.70 -3.96 -22.90
C LEU A 720 33.29 -2.49 -22.99
N GLN A 721 32.09 -2.16 -22.50
CA GLN A 721 31.60 -0.78 -22.46
C GLN A 721 30.85 -0.52 -21.15
N VAL A 722 31.21 0.54 -20.43
CA VAL A 722 30.37 1.06 -19.33
C VAL A 722 29.14 1.72 -19.95
N VAL A 723 27.95 1.28 -19.54
CA VAL A 723 26.67 1.74 -20.12
C VAL A 723 25.81 2.52 -19.14
N ASP A 724 26.12 2.49 -17.85
CA ASP A 724 25.50 3.35 -16.82
C ASP A 724 26.38 3.46 -15.58
N GLU A 725 26.25 4.59 -14.87
CA GLU A 725 26.86 4.88 -13.58
C GLU A 725 25.85 5.57 -12.65
N GLY A 726 26.17 5.65 -11.34
CA GLY A 726 25.43 6.48 -10.39
C GLY A 726 24.28 5.79 -9.66
N ILE A 727 24.13 4.47 -9.79
CA ILE A 727 23.39 3.65 -8.82
C ILE A 727 24.27 3.46 -7.58
N ALA A 728 23.72 3.57 -6.37
CA ALA A 728 24.52 3.60 -5.15
C ALA A 728 25.28 2.28 -4.92
N ARG A 729 24.65 1.13 -5.11
CA ARG A 729 25.31 -0.19 -5.15
C ARG A 729 24.55 -1.14 -6.09
N PRO A 730 24.77 -1.06 -7.42
CA PRO A 730 24.09 -1.92 -8.38
C PRO A 730 24.40 -3.38 -8.08
N ASN A 731 23.37 -4.23 -8.04
CA ASN A 731 23.50 -5.61 -7.60
C ASN A 731 22.71 -6.55 -8.53
N GLY A 732 21.54 -7.06 -8.15
CA GLY A 732 20.73 -7.92 -9.01
C GLY A 732 20.29 -7.21 -10.29
N ILE A 733 20.17 -7.97 -11.37
CA ILE A 733 19.90 -7.46 -12.71
C ILE A 733 19.05 -8.44 -13.52
N ALA A 734 18.03 -7.95 -14.22
CA ALA A 734 17.21 -8.80 -15.10
C ALA A 734 16.61 -8.02 -16.27
N LEU A 735 16.37 -8.73 -17.38
CA LEU A 735 15.67 -8.21 -18.55
C LEU A 735 14.16 -8.50 -18.45
N SER A 736 13.34 -7.61 -19.02
CA SER A 736 11.97 -7.96 -19.36
C SER A 736 11.93 -9.10 -20.38
N ASN A 737 10.83 -9.86 -20.43
CA ASN A 737 10.68 -11.00 -21.35
C ASN A 737 10.89 -10.66 -22.83
N ASP A 738 10.58 -9.42 -23.21
CA ASP A 738 10.77 -8.89 -24.56
C ASP A 738 12.16 -8.25 -24.80
N GLY A 739 13.02 -8.21 -23.78
CA GLY A 739 14.36 -7.64 -23.81
C GLY A 739 14.41 -6.11 -23.92
N GLY A 740 13.27 -5.41 -23.90
CA GLY A 740 13.21 -3.96 -24.09
C GLY A 740 13.53 -3.13 -22.85
N THR A 741 13.44 -3.73 -21.65
CA THR A 741 13.71 -3.09 -20.36
C THR A 741 14.73 -3.90 -19.57
N LEU A 742 15.74 -3.21 -19.03
CA LEU A 742 16.67 -3.77 -18.05
C LEU A 742 16.32 -3.21 -16.66
N ALA A 743 16.18 -4.07 -15.66
CA ALA A 743 15.99 -3.70 -14.26
C ALA A 743 17.28 -3.99 -13.47
N VAL A 744 17.64 -3.10 -12.54
CA VAL A 744 18.84 -3.23 -11.69
C VAL A 744 18.52 -2.80 -10.26
N SER A 745 18.69 -3.70 -9.28
CA SER A 745 18.43 -3.42 -7.88
C SER A 745 19.56 -2.59 -7.28
N ASP A 746 19.21 -1.73 -6.31
CA ASP A 746 20.17 -0.93 -5.56
C ASP A 746 20.26 -1.45 -4.12
N SER A 747 21.27 -2.27 -3.84
CA SER A 747 21.52 -2.80 -2.49
C SER A 747 21.89 -1.71 -1.47
N GLY A 748 22.25 -0.52 -1.94
CA GLY A 748 22.58 0.66 -1.14
C GLY A 748 21.49 1.73 -1.12
N GLY A 749 20.40 1.52 -1.87
CA GLY A 749 19.36 2.52 -2.08
C GLY A 749 17.93 1.98 -1.87
N PRO A 750 16.92 2.85 -2.00
CA PRO A 750 15.53 2.50 -1.72
C PRO A 750 14.75 2.02 -2.96
N SER A 751 15.41 1.75 -4.09
CA SER A 751 14.70 1.50 -5.35
C SER A 751 15.44 0.53 -6.26
N THR A 752 14.67 -0.18 -7.07
CA THR A 752 15.17 -0.83 -8.29
C THR A 752 15.00 0.13 -9.46
N TRP A 753 16.04 0.24 -10.28
CA TRP A 753 16.13 1.13 -11.43
C TRP A 753 15.76 0.39 -12.70
N THR A 754 15.13 1.07 -13.65
CA THR A 754 14.83 0.54 -14.98
C THR A 754 15.39 1.41 -16.07
N PHE A 755 15.85 0.76 -17.14
CA PHE A 755 16.39 1.38 -18.35
C PHE A 755 15.60 0.89 -19.56
N ARG A 756 15.61 1.64 -20.65
CA ARG A 756 15.32 1.06 -21.97
C ARG A 756 16.63 0.51 -22.52
N VAL A 757 16.54 -0.69 -23.08
CA VAL A 757 17.64 -1.32 -23.83
C VAL A 757 17.57 -0.85 -25.27
N THR A 758 18.65 -0.23 -25.76
CA THR A 758 18.69 0.24 -27.14
C THR A 758 19.04 -0.88 -28.12
N SER A 759 18.75 -0.71 -29.41
CA SER A 759 19.04 -1.73 -30.45
C SER A 759 20.53 -2.06 -30.61
N ASN A 760 21.43 -1.18 -30.16
CA ASN A 760 22.88 -1.40 -30.11
C ASN A 760 23.38 -1.83 -28.71
N GLY A 761 22.45 -2.18 -27.80
CA GLY A 761 22.74 -2.59 -26.43
C GLY A 761 23.24 -1.49 -25.49
N SER A 762 23.07 -0.21 -25.82
CA SER A 762 23.27 0.86 -24.83
C SER A 762 22.02 0.99 -23.92
N LEU A 763 22.13 1.79 -22.86
CA LEU A 763 21.04 2.03 -21.92
C LEU A 763 20.65 3.51 -21.92
N ASP A 764 19.35 3.78 -21.95
CA ASP A 764 18.80 5.13 -21.75
C ASP A 764 17.49 5.09 -20.95
N ALA A 765 16.80 6.24 -20.83
CA ALA A 765 15.52 6.35 -20.11
C ALA A 765 15.55 5.78 -18.67
N LYS A 766 16.67 6.00 -17.97
CA LYS A 766 16.92 5.58 -16.58
C LYS A 766 15.90 6.17 -15.62
N MET A 767 15.23 5.32 -14.84
CA MET A 767 14.27 5.75 -13.81
C MET A 767 14.25 4.82 -12.60
N PRO A 768 14.10 5.34 -11.36
CA PRO A 768 13.89 4.53 -10.16
C PRO A 768 12.42 4.10 -10.07
N SER A 769 11.97 3.29 -11.02
CA SER A 769 10.55 3.00 -11.23
C SER A 769 9.95 2.04 -10.19
N MET A 770 10.76 1.25 -9.49
CA MET A 770 10.33 0.27 -8.49
C MET A 770 10.77 0.69 -7.08
N PRO A 771 10.00 1.55 -6.37
CA PRO A 771 10.28 1.92 -4.99
C PRO A 771 10.10 0.71 -4.09
N MET A 772 11.15 0.33 -3.37
CA MET A 772 11.16 -0.86 -2.52
C MET A 772 10.70 -0.52 -1.11
N ARG A 773 9.97 -1.45 -0.49
CA ARG A 773 9.66 -1.38 0.94
C ARG A 773 10.95 -1.55 1.73
N LEU A 774 11.13 -0.67 2.70
CA LEU A 774 12.27 -0.66 3.61
C LEU A 774 11.90 -1.38 4.92
N ALA A 775 12.87 -2.09 5.50
CA ALA A 775 12.71 -2.67 6.82
C ALA A 775 12.61 -1.57 7.88
N ILE A 776 11.84 -1.82 8.94
CA ILE A 776 11.80 -0.90 10.08
C ILE A 776 13.13 -1.01 10.83
N ASP A 777 13.73 0.13 11.16
CA ASP A 777 14.84 0.20 12.09
C ASP A 777 14.31 0.13 13.52
N TYR A 778 14.30 -1.07 14.09
CA TYR A 778 13.86 -1.28 15.47
C TYR A 778 14.73 -0.59 16.52
N SER A 779 15.95 -0.15 16.17
CA SER A 779 16.83 0.63 17.05
C SER A 779 16.60 2.14 16.92
N GLY A 780 15.95 2.56 15.83
CA GLY A 780 15.66 3.96 15.53
C GLY A 780 14.64 4.59 16.47
N THR A 781 14.63 5.92 16.48
CA THR A 781 13.66 6.70 17.28
C THR A 781 12.32 6.75 16.56
N PHE A 782 11.31 6.14 17.16
CA PHE A 782 9.92 6.34 16.73
C PHE A 782 9.49 7.73 17.18
N ALA A 783 9.45 8.69 16.25
CA ALA A 783 8.94 10.02 16.52
C ALA A 783 7.40 10.02 16.55
N PHE A 784 6.82 10.95 17.32
CA PHE A 784 5.37 11.10 17.41
C PHE A 784 4.84 11.75 16.13
N ASN A 785 3.78 11.19 15.55
CA ASN A 785 3.16 11.69 14.30
C ASN A 785 4.08 11.66 13.06
N GLU A 786 5.07 10.77 13.06
CA GLU A 786 5.95 10.51 11.92
C GLU A 786 5.83 9.05 11.50
N ALA A 787 6.28 8.76 10.27
CA ALA A 787 6.39 7.38 9.81
C ALA A 787 7.40 6.61 10.70
N PRO A 788 7.28 5.28 10.79
CA PRO A 788 8.29 4.46 11.47
C PRO A 788 9.71 4.78 10.96
N PRO A 789 10.73 4.70 11.82
CA PRO A 789 12.11 4.79 11.35
C PRO A 789 12.36 3.60 10.43
N TYR A 790 12.71 3.87 9.18
CA TYR A 790 13.06 2.85 8.20
C TYR A 790 14.57 2.81 8.02
N GLN A 791 15.09 1.63 7.70
CA GLN A 791 16.42 1.49 7.12
C GLN A 791 16.52 2.33 5.85
N THR A 792 17.69 2.90 5.56
CA THR A 792 17.88 3.79 4.39
C THR A 792 18.02 3.05 3.07
N ALA A 793 18.34 1.75 3.12
CA ALA A 793 18.52 0.89 1.95
C ALA A 793 17.57 -0.30 2.01
N SER A 794 17.07 -0.69 0.85
CA SER A 794 16.22 -1.88 0.68
C SER A 794 16.98 -3.20 0.84
N ARG A 795 18.31 -3.14 0.65
CA ARG A 795 19.18 -4.30 0.40
C ARG A 795 18.69 -5.15 -0.77
N GLY A 796 18.20 -4.49 -1.83
CA GLY A 796 17.89 -5.14 -3.09
C GLY A 796 19.10 -5.91 -3.62
N ASP A 797 18.95 -7.21 -3.84
CA ASP A 797 19.99 -8.11 -4.32
C ASP A 797 19.48 -8.78 -5.61
N GLY A 798 19.71 -10.08 -5.83
CA GLY A 798 19.29 -10.80 -7.03
C GLY A 798 17.79 -10.78 -7.34
N MET A 799 17.45 -10.95 -8.62
CA MET A 799 16.07 -10.81 -9.10
C MET A 799 15.73 -11.75 -10.26
N ALA A 800 14.44 -11.91 -10.53
CA ALA A 800 13.93 -12.68 -11.66
C ALA A 800 12.68 -12.03 -12.26
N VAL A 801 12.32 -12.48 -13.47
CA VAL A 801 11.10 -12.07 -14.17
C VAL A 801 10.30 -13.31 -14.56
N ASP A 802 8.98 -13.30 -14.31
CA ASP A 802 8.09 -14.38 -14.78
C ASP A 802 7.47 -14.10 -16.14
N GLU A 803 6.72 -15.06 -16.70
CA GLU A 803 6.08 -14.94 -18.01
C GLU A 803 5.08 -13.78 -18.12
N ALA A 804 4.42 -13.40 -17.03
CA ALA A 804 3.53 -12.22 -16.99
C ALA A 804 4.30 -10.89 -16.91
N GLY A 805 5.64 -10.95 -16.80
CA GLY A 805 6.52 -9.80 -16.68
C GLY A 805 6.62 -9.24 -15.26
N ARG A 806 6.24 -10.00 -14.23
CA ARG A 806 6.43 -9.57 -12.83
C ARG A 806 7.90 -9.64 -12.48
N TYR A 807 8.41 -8.61 -11.82
CA TYR A 807 9.75 -8.60 -11.24
C TYR A 807 9.71 -9.12 -9.81
N TYR A 808 10.59 -10.07 -9.48
CA TYR A 808 10.82 -10.60 -8.14
C TYR A 808 12.18 -10.09 -7.68
N VAL A 809 12.23 -9.28 -6.63
CA VAL A 809 13.49 -8.69 -6.14
C VAL A 809 13.71 -9.11 -4.69
N THR A 810 14.81 -9.82 -4.40
CA THR A 810 15.18 -10.15 -3.03
C THR A 810 15.57 -8.88 -2.26
N SER A 811 15.28 -8.84 -0.97
CA SER A 811 15.50 -7.65 -0.13
C SER A 811 15.53 -7.99 1.36
N ASP A 812 15.77 -6.99 2.21
CA ASP A 812 15.77 -7.17 3.66
C ASP A 812 14.42 -7.64 4.23
N VAL A 813 13.31 -7.29 3.57
CA VAL A 813 11.95 -7.66 4.02
C VAL A 813 11.43 -8.96 3.41
N GLY A 814 12.12 -9.53 2.42
CA GLY A 814 11.70 -10.72 1.67
C GLY A 814 11.82 -10.54 0.15
N VAL A 815 11.10 -11.36 -0.62
CA VAL A 815 10.98 -11.18 -2.08
C VAL A 815 9.87 -10.17 -2.36
N GLN A 816 10.22 -9.00 -2.88
CA GLN A 816 9.27 -7.97 -3.29
C GLN A 816 8.90 -8.14 -4.74
N ILE A 817 7.60 -8.13 -5.03
CA ILE A 817 7.06 -8.43 -6.35
C ILE A 817 6.49 -7.14 -6.95
N PHE A 818 6.80 -6.87 -8.21
CA PHE A 818 6.33 -5.70 -8.96
C PHE A 818 5.69 -6.12 -10.28
N ASP A 819 4.69 -5.36 -10.74
CA ASP A 819 4.15 -5.53 -12.09
C ASP A 819 5.13 -4.97 -13.15
N PRO A 820 4.90 -5.19 -14.46
CA PRO A 820 5.76 -4.69 -15.52
C PRO A 820 5.95 -3.15 -15.54
N THR A 821 5.08 -2.40 -14.84
CA THR A 821 5.15 -0.94 -14.74
C THR A 821 5.87 -0.46 -13.46
N GLY A 822 6.36 -1.41 -12.66
CA GLY A 822 7.06 -1.18 -11.40
C GLY A 822 6.14 -0.85 -10.22
N ARG A 823 4.84 -1.16 -10.29
CA ARG A 823 3.93 -1.02 -9.14
C ARG A 823 4.09 -2.22 -8.20
N PRO A 824 4.18 -2.02 -6.87
CA PRO A 824 4.34 -3.10 -5.91
C PRO A 824 3.08 -3.97 -5.80
N CYS A 825 3.24 -5.26 -6.05
CA CYS A 825 2.22 -6.30 -6.02
C CYS A 825 2.13 -7.04 -4.68
N GLY A 826 3.27 -7.18 -3.99
CA GLY A 826 3.30 -7.87 -2.70
C GLY A 826 4.71 -8.20 -2.22
N VAL A 827 4.79 -8.78 -1.03
CA VAL A 827 6.02 -9.27 -0.43
C VAL A 827 5.79 -10.70 0.05
N LEU A 828 6.65 -11.61 -0.39
CA LEU A 828 6.80 -12.93 0.23
C LEU A 828 7.83 -12.80 1.34
N PRO A 829 7.45 -12.97 2.62
CA PRO A 829 8.36 -12.73 3.74
C PRO A 829 9.53 -13.72 3.73
N LYS A 830 10.66 -13.30 4.32
CA LYS A 830 11.79 -14.21 4.60
C LYS A 830 11.34 -15.38 5.47
N ILE A 831 11.94 -16.55 5.23
CA ILE A 831 11.64 -17.78 5.97
C ILE A 831 12.20 -17.69 7.39
N HIS A 832 13.46 -17.28 7.53
CA HIS A 832 14.11 -17.04 8.80
C HIS A 832 14.87 -15.71 8.76
N ALA A 833 14.91 -15.00 9.88
CA ALA A 833 15.55 -13.68 9.94
C ALA A 833 17.08 -13.75 10.16
N ASP A 834 17.64 -14.95 10.39
CA ASP A 834 19.04 -15.17 10.75
C ASP A 834 19.99 -15.23 9.54
N GLN A 835 19.45 -15.32 8.32
CA GLN A 835 20.23 -15.43 7.09
C GLN A 835 19.82 -14.35 6.07
N PRO A 836 20.74 -13.93 5.19
CA PRO A 836 20.42 -13.04 4.08
C PRO A 836 19.66 -13.81 2.99
N LEU A 837 18.76 -13.11 2.31
CA LEU A 837 18.14 -13.57 1.07
C LEU A 837 18.95 -12.98 -0.09
N THR A 838 19.67 -13.81 -0.83
CA THR A 838 20.66 -13.34 -1.81
C THR A 838 20.00 -13.18 -3.18
N SER A 839 19.38 -14.21 -3.74
CA SER A 839 18.80 -14.12 -5.08
C SER A 839 17.60 -15.06 -5.25
N CYS A 840 16.93 -14.99 -6.40
CA CYS A 840 15.79 -15.82 -6.73
C CYS A 840 15.68 -16.10 -8.23
N THR A 841 15.01 -17.19 -8.61
CA THR A 841 14.69 -17.53 -10.01
C THR A 841 13.43 -18.38 -10.08
N LEU A 842 12.79 -18.40 -11.26
CA LEU A 842 11.66 -19.29 -11.53
C LEU A 842 12.19 -20.55 -12.22
N ALA A 843 11.77 -21.73 -11.78
CA ALA A 843 12.20 -23.03 -12.32
C ALA A 843 11.15 -24.11 -12.04
N GLY A 844 11.50 -25.38 -12.27
CA GLY A 844 10.56 -26.50 -12.24
C GLY A 844 9.74 -26.60 -13.53
N PRO A 845 8.81 -27.57 -13.62
CA PRO A 845 8.02 -27.77 -14.82
C PRO A 845 7.18 -26.51 -15.10
N ASN A 846 7.28 -25.97 -16.31
CA ASN A 846 6.64 -24.71 -16.71
C ASN A 846 7.01 -23.51 -15.81
N HIS A 847 8.18 -23.56 -15.16
CA HIS A 847 8.68 -22.49 -14.29
C HIS A 847 7.73 -22.14 -13.13
N GLU A 848 6.95 -23.13 -12.67
CA GLU A 848 5.90 -22.94 -11.64
C GLU A 848 6.44 -22.80 -10.21
N TYR A 849 7.76 -22.92 -10.01
CA TYR A 849 8.39 -22.78 -8.70
C TYR A 849 9.30 -21.56 -8.63
N LEU A 850 9.09 -20.71 -7.63
CA LEU A 850 10.06 -19.69 -7.24
C LEU A 850 11.10 -20.32 -6.31
N TYR A 851 12.34 -20.38 -6.76
CA TYR A 851 13.50 -20.76 -5.96
C TYR A 851 14.15 -19.51 -5.36
N ILE A 852 14.61 -19.63 -4.11
CA ILE A 852 15.36 -18.59 -3.42
C ILE A 852 16.63 -19.15 -2.80
N THR A 853 17.70 -18.35 -2.83
CA THR A 853 18.94 -18.62 -2.10
C THR A 853 18.94 -17.82 -0.79
N HIS A 854 19.15 -18.51 0.33
CA HIS A 854 18.96 -17.97 1.67
C HIS A 854 20.11 -18.38 2.60
N GLY A 855 21.23 -17.66 2.48
CA GLY A 855 22.45 -17.92 3.25
C GLY A 855 23.04 -19.30 2.93
N THR A 856 22.84 -20.27 3.82
CA THR A 856 23.36 -21.64 3.70
C THR A 856 22.34 -22.64 3.15
N ARG A 857 21.18 -22.16 2.69
CA ARG A 857 20.04 -22.99 2.28
C ARG A 857 19.41 -22.50 0.99
N ILE A 858 18.71 -23.41 0.31
CA ILE A 858 17.87 -23.13 -0.84
C ILE A 858 16.47 -23.61 -0.55
N TYR A 859 15.49 -22.79 -0.89
CA TYR A 859 14.09 -23.12 -0.80
C TYR A 859 13.41 -22.93 -2.14
N ARG A 860 12.29 -23.61 -2.34
CA ARG A 860 11.39 -23.36 -3.45
C ARG A 860 9.97 -23.19 -2.95
N ARG A 861 9.14 -22.51 -3.73
CA ARG A 861 7.73 -22.36 -3.45
C ARG A 861 6.94 -22.52 -4.73
N LYS A 862 5.89 -23.34 -4.69
CA LYS A 862 4.97 -23.47 -5.80
C LYS A 862 4.13 -22.20 -5.95
N LEU A 863 4.07 -21.68 -7.17
CA LEU A 863 3.26 -20.54 -7.57
C LEU A 863 2.21 -20.99 -8.59
N THR A 864 1.17 -20.19 -8.74
CA THR A 864 0.16 -20.44 -9.78
C THR A 864 0.81 -20.22 -11.14
N PRO A 865 0.72 -21.19 -12.08
CA PRO A 865 1.21 -21.00 -13.43
C PRO A 865 0.61 -19.73 -14.03
N THR A 866 1.46 -18.83 -14.51
CA THR A 866 1.01 -17.75 -15.39
C THR A 866 0.49 -18.38 -16.66
N LYS A 867 -0.75 -18.05 -17.04
CA LYS A 867 -1.40 -18.52 -18.25
C LYS A 867 -1.31 -17.49 -19.36
#